data_AF-A0A2W0CN61-F1
#
_entry.id   AF-A0A2W0CN61-F1
#
_cell.length_a   1.000
_cell.length_b   1.000
_cell.length_c   1.000
_cell.angle_alpha   90.00
_cell.angle_beta   90.00
_cell.angle_gamma   90.00
#
_symmetry.space_group_name_H-M   'P 1'
#
loop_
_entity.id
_entity.type
_entity.pdbx_description
1 polymer ?
#
loop_
_entity_poly.entity_id
_entity_poly.type
_entity_poly.pdbx_seq_one_letter_code
_entity_poly.pdbx_strand_id
1 'polypeptide(L)'
;MSIRSKWKNRIEPALAGLLGIKTKARLKPISHLEMKNEKWISTGNDPSFLVTGRYFSGWNKIKWESESKSVIPLKMYWDQGNGFSESESLTFSSIPKGFVKREVTVYIPPGTQNLRIDPGEDEAEFMFTNVRLKKTTRIKMVFGFAWEIIHRKGLTNQVTLQLLKKGVQTLRTSGLKATWSKFKAYTGHQAIGSTGSYESWVANQALTSIDIKRIKDEIVRMTYKPLISIIVPVYNVEEKWLRLCIDSVINQLYPNWELCVADDASDKPHIKKVLNEYVQKDSRIKIVFRDENGHISESSNSALDVATGEYIGLLDHDDELTINALYENVKLLNQHPQADIVYSDEDKISEEGVRHSPYFKPDWSPDLLLSQMYTCHFSIYRKSLVDQVGGFRKGYEGSQDYDLVLRVSELTEKIYHIPKILYHWRSIPESTASGASVKNYTHYAGIRALEDTIIRRNMDATIVELKNYPNMYRVRYTTQNKPLVSIVIPTRDMSDILDTCLTSIFTKTTYQNFEIIIVDNGSSEEKTFEVFDKWKKLEPGKVTILSLNIPFNYSKLNNAAVEVANGDLVLLLNNDIEVIDTNWLEEMVGYAIQRDIGAVGVKLLYPDNTIQHSGVIMGLGGVAGHAFRCASANDPGYFGALLVNRNSSVVTAACLMVRKEVYHEVSGLEEELSVAFNDVDFCLKLLEKGYYNVVLNNIGLYHHESKSRGVEDTPEKLKRFQSEIDYMHKHWKKYIDLDPYYNPNLSLKSDDSYRVKI
;
A
#
# COMPACT_ATOMS: atom_id res chain seq x y z
N MET A 1 3.36 45.45 49.47
CA MET A 1 4.31 44.33 49.33
C MET A 1 3.61 43.04 49.77
N SER A 2 3.45 41.97 49.01
CA SER A 2 3.62 41.73 47.58
C SER A 2 2.86 40.43 47.29
N ILE A 3 1.75 40.54 46.56
CA ILE A 3 0.90 39.47 46.03
C ILE A 3 1.66 38.58 44.98
N ARG A 4 2.99 38.70 44.88
CA ARG A 4 3.82 38.03 43.86
C ARG A 4 4.44 36.68 44.25
N SER A 5 4.22 36.11 45.44
CA SER A 5 4.93 34.86 45.83
C SER A 5 4.12 33.56 45.74
N LYS A 6 2.81 33.58 45.51
CA LYS A 6 1.98 32.34 45.41
C LYS A 6 1.45 31.97 44.01
N TRP A 7 1.77 32.75 42.97
CA TRP A 7 1.25 32.55 41.60
C TRP A 7 2.30 32.11 40.56
N LYS A 8 3.48 31.60 40.97
CA LYS A 8 4.59 31.43 40.03
C LYS A 8 4.70 30.09 39.29
N ASN A 9 3.84 29.08 39.50
CA ASN A 9 4.10 27.76 38.89
C ASN A 9 2.94 26.91 38.33
N ARG A 10 1.75 27.45 38.06
CA ARG A 10 0.73 26.72 37.28
C ARG A 10 0.11 27.58 36.20
N ILE A 11 0.81 27.67 35.06
CA ILE A 11 0.14 27.92 33.79
C ILE A 11 -0.40 26.57 33.37
N GLU A 12 -1.72 26.44 33.23
CA GLU A 12 -2.34 25.21 32.74
C GLU A 12 -1.73 24.80 31.39
N PRO A 13 -1.52 23.49 31.12
CA PRO A 13 -0.93 23.01 29.87
C PRO A 13 -1.62 23.55 28.60
N ALA A 14 -2.92 23.85 28.68
CA ALA A 14 -3.71 24.47 27.62
C ALA A 14 -3.27 25.93 27.35
N LEU A 15 -3.14 26.76 28.39
CA LEU A 15 -2.66 28.15 28.31
C LEU A 15 -1.20 28.21 27.84
N ALA A 16 -0.34 27.28 28.28
CA ALA A 16 1.06 27.22 27.85
C ALA A 16 1.20 26.93 26.34
N GLY A 17 0.30 26.11 25.80
CA GLY A 17 0.24 25.85 24.36
C GLY A 17 -0.28 27.04 23.57
N LEU A 18 -1.31 27.73 24.08
CA LEU A 18 -1.87 28.95 23.50
C LEU A 18 -0.88 30.13 23.50
N LEU A 19 0.06 30.18 24.46
CA LEU A 19 1.13 31.17 24.52
C LEU A 19 2.43 30.73 23.82
N GLY A 20 2.57 29.43 23.48
CA GLY A 20 3.73 28.91 22.75
C GLY A 20 5.03 29.02 23.55
N ILE A 21 4.92 28.77 24.86
CA ILE A 21 6.01 28.94 25.82
C ILE A 21 7.18 28.04 25.41
N LYS A 22 8.36 28.65 25.29
CA LYS A 22 9.63 27.98 25.01
C LYS A 22 10.37 27.75 26.31
N THR A 23 10.93 26.57 26.47
CA THR A 23 11.79 26.20 27.58
C THR A 23 13.08 25.60 27.03
N LYS A 24 14.22 25.99 27.60
CA LYS A 24 15.48 25.33 27.31
C LYS A 24 15.54 24.08 28.18
N ALA A 25 15.60 22.91 27.55
CA ALA A 25 15.90 21.69 28.28
C ALA A 25 17.40 21.63 28.55
N ARG A 26 17.75 21.15 29.74
CA ARG A 26 19.13 20.82 30.08
C ARG A 26 19.24 19.31 30.11
N LEU A 27 20.10 18.77 29.28
CA LEU A 27 20.41 17.35 29.29
C LEU A 27 21.45 17.10 30.36
N LYS A 28 21.10 16.30 31.36
CA LYS A 28 22.03 15.84 32.39
C LYS A 28 22.40 14.39 32.04
N PRO A 29 23.66 14.07 31.73
CA PRO A 29 24.07 12.68 31.52
C PRO A 29 23.81 11.89 32.81
N ILE A 30 23.25 10.70 32.70
CA ILE A 30 22.92 9.84 33.85
C ILE A 30 23.52 8.45 33.77
N SER A 31 23.82 7.93 32.56
CA SER A 31 24.48 6.64 32.37
C SER A 31 25.26 6.61 31.05
N HIS A 32 26.37 5.88 31.03
CA HIS A 32 27.20 5.52 29.87
C HIS A 32 27.47 6.65 28.84
N LEU A 33 27.68 7.88 29.32
CA LEU A 33 27.98 9.04 28.50
C LEU A 33 29.16 9.83 29.07
N GLU A 34 30.17 10.05 28.23
CA GLU A 34 31.35 10.85 28.55
C GLU A 34 31.45 12.07 27.65
N MET A 35 31.98 13.18 28.17
CA MET A 35 32.18 14.41 27.40
C MET A 35 33.65 14.57 27.06
N LYS A 36 33.97 14.68 25.76
CA LYS A 36 35.33 14.93 25.25
C LYS A 36 35.28 15.95 24.12
N ASN A 37 36.07 17.03 24.22
CA ASN A 37 36.17 18.07 23.19
C ASN A 37 34.79 18.61 22.72
N GLU A 38 33.89 18.91 23.65
CA GLU A 38 32.51 19.38 23.39
C GLU A 38 31.59 18.40 22.65
N LYS A 39 32.03 17.14 22.48
CA LYS A 39 31.22 16.03 21.96
C LYS A 39 30.98 14.98 23.04
N TRP A 40 29.81 14.36 22.99
CA TRP A 40 29.45 13.21 23.81
C TRP A 40 29.97 11.94 23.17
N ILE A 41 30.38 10.99 23.99
CA ILE A 41 30.75 9.63 23.61
C ILE A 41 29.83 8.69 24.39
N SER A 42 29.04 7.88 23.69
CA SER A 42 28.32 6.74 24.30
C SER A 42 29.33 5.64 24.62
N THR A 43 29.44 5.18 25.87
CA THR A 43 30.51 4.25 26.31
C THR A 43 30.03 2.91 26.88
N GLY A 44 28.76 2.56 26.69
CA GLY A 44 28.16 1.32 27.20
C GLY A 44 26.73 1.10 26.71
N ASN A 45 26.06 0.07 27.22
CA ASN A 45 24.81 -0.45 26.65
C ASN A 45 23.54 0.33 27.06
N ASP A 46 23.68 1.49 27.72
CA ASP A 46 22.53 2.30 28.19
C ASP A 46 22.84 3.81 28.27
N PRO A 47 23.37 4.43 27.20
CA PRO A 47 23.77 5.82 27.23
C PRO A 47 22.54 6.73 27.30
N SER A 48 22.47 7.62 28.30
CA SER A 48 21.23 8.36 28.53
C SER A 48 21.35 9.72 29.20
N PHE A 49 20.49 10.63 28.73
CA PHE A 49 20.31 11.95 29.30
C PHE A 49 18.99 12.05 30.05
N LEU A 50 19.03 12.48 31.30
CA LEU A 50 17.84 12.99 31.98
C LEU A 50 17.54 14.41 31.47
N VAL A 51 16.31 14.62 31.01
CA VAL A 51 15.83 15.92 30.57
C VAL A 51 15.42 16.74 31.78
N THR A 52 16.30 17.63 32.22
CA THR A 52 16.06 18.53 33.34
C THR A 52 15.56 19.89 32.87
N GLY A 53 14.69 20.52 33.68
CA GLY A 53 13.99 21.76 33.33
C GLY A 53 12.52 21.53 33.01
N ARG A 54 11.84 22.58 32.55
CA ARG A 54 10.37 22.53 32.36
C ARG A 54 10.03 21.98 30.98
N TYR A 55 9.33 20.86 30.94
CA TYR A 55 8.61 20.36 29.77
C TYR A 55 7.11 20.27 30.10
N PHE A 56 6.28 19.97 29.12
CA PHE A 56 4.83 20.00 29.29
C PHE A 56 4.20 18.71 28.78
N SER A 57 3.20 18.18 29.49
CA SER A 57 2.38 17.08 28.96
C SER A 57 1.61 17.51 27.71
N GLY A 58 1.33 16.56 26.82
CA GLY A 58 0.74 16.71 25.50
C GLY A 58 1.78 16.95 24.38
N TRP A 59 1.36 17.58 23.28
CA TRP A 59 2.23 17.88 22.14
C TRP A 59 3.30 18.94 22.43
N ASN A 60 4.53 18.67 22.00
CA ASN A 60 5.69 19.55 22.11
C ASN A 60 6.49 19.52 20.81
N LYS A 61 7.09 20.65 20.45
CA LYS A 61 8.17 20.70 19.45
C LYS A 61 9.51 20.66 20.17
N ILE A 62 10.36 19.70 19.82
CA ILE A 62 11.74 19.61 20.30
C ILE A 62 12.63 20.10 19.16
N LYS A 63 13.42 21.14 19.44
CA LYS A 63 14.42 21.67 18.51
C LYS A 63 15.80 21.48 19.09
N TRP A 64 16.77 21.06 18.28
CA TRP A 64 18.15 20.85 18.70
C TRP A 64 19.14 21.08 17.55
N GLU A 65 20.42 21.07 17.91
CA GLU A 65 21.56 21.05 16.98
C GLU A 65 22.39 19.80 17.28
N SER A 66 22.81 19.08 16.23
CA SER A 66 23.56 17.85 16.40
C SER A 66 24.53 17.59 15.27
N GLU A 67 25.57 16.80 15.54
CA GLU A 67 26.57 16.39 14.56
C GLU A 67 27.10 15.00 14.93
N SER A 68 27.22 14.09 13.97
CA SER A 68 27.93 12.82 14.19
C SER A 68 28.58 12.32 12.89
N LYS A 69 29.52 11.37 13.02
CA LYS A 69 30.13 10.64 11.89
C LYS A 69 29.29 9.45 11.43
N SER A 70 28.38 8.97 12.28
CA SER A 70 27.43 7.89 12.03
C SER A 70 25.99 8.38 12.26
N VAL A 71 25.00 7.58 11.88
CA VAL A 71 23.61 7.86 12.23
C VAL A 71 23.34 7.28 13.62
N ILE A 72 22.84 8.09 14.54
CA ILE A 72 22.55 7.67 15.92
C ILE A 72 21.05 7.82 16.17
N PRO A 73 20.31 6.75 16.51
CA PRO A 73 18.90 6.87 16.84
C PRO A 73 18.72 7.68 18.13
N LEU A 74 17.62 8.43 18.23
CA LEU A 74 17.21 9.15 19.43
C LEU A 74 15.90 8.58 19.94
N LYS A 75 15.98 7.94 21.11
CA LYS A 75 14.84 7.39 21.82
C LYS A 75 14.49 8.25 23.01
N MET A 76 13.21 8.35 23.31
CA MET A 76 12.70 9.15 24.42
C MET A 76 11.88 8.24 25.33
N TYR A 77 12.19 8.24 26.62
CA TYR A 77 11.50 7.51 27.66
C TYR A 77 10.78 8.48 28.57
N TRP A 78 9.61 8.09 29.06
CA TRP A 78 8.89 8.82 30.09
C TRP A 78 8.58 7.90 31.26
N ASP A 79 8.63 8.45 32.48
CA ASP A 79 8.32 7.72 33.71
C ASP A 79 7.14 8.39 34.39
N GLN A 80 6.11 7.61 34.73
CA GLN A 80 4.89 8.06 35.41
C GLN A 80 4.89 7.76 36.93
N GLY A 81 6.01 7.31 37.48
CA GLY A 81 6.20 7.01 38.90
C GLY A 81 6.68 5.59 39.21
N ASN A 82 6.95 4.77 38.17
CA ASN A 82 7.35 3.37 38.29
C ASN A 82 8.78 3.11 37.76
N GLY A 83 9.50 4.17 37.36
CA GLY A 83 10.79 4.07 36.69
C GLY A 83 10.66 4.03 35.15
N PHE A 84 11.78 4.16 34.45
CA PHE A 84 11.81 4.07 32.99
C PHE A 84 11.67 2.61 32.54
N SER A 85 10.86 2.36 31.51
CA SER A 85 10.65 1.03 30.92
C SER A 85 10.60 1.09 29.40
N GLU A 86 10.90 -0.03 28.75
CA GLU A 86 10.83 -0.15 27.29
C GLU A 86 9.42 0.10 26.73
N SER A 87 8.38 -0.33 27.46
CA SER A 87 6.97 -0.09 27.11
C SER A 87 6.56 1.37 27.17
N GLU A 88 7.35 2.23 27.81
CA GLU A 88 7.11 3.67 27.98
C GLU A 88 8.17 4.50 27.26
N SER A 89 8.40 4.15 25.99
CA SER A 89 9.42 4.77 25.15
C SER A 89 8.96 5.01 23.71
N LEU A 90 9.67 5.90 23.00
CA LEU A 90 9.46 6.21 21.58
C LEU A 90 10.77 6.65 20.93
N THR A 91 11.17 6.00 19.84
CA THR A 91 12.19 6.54 18.93
C THR A 91 11.58 7.70 18.15
N PHE A 92 12.05 8.92 18.41
CA PHE A 92 11.42 10.14 17.88
C PHE A 92 12.21 10.81 16.77
N SER A 93 13.50 10.52 16.64
CA SER A 93 14.37 11.04 15.57
C SER A 93 15.67 10.23 15.52
N SER A 94 16.61 10.65 14.67
CA SER A 94 18.03 10.33 14.76
C SER A 94 18.90 11.59 14.69
N ILE A 95 20.16 11.48 15.09
CA ILE A 95 21.26 12.36 14.71
C ILE A 95 21.83 11.80 13.40
N PRO A 96 21.66 12.48 12.26
CA PRO A 96 22.24 12.03 10.99
C PRO A 96 23.75 12.30 10.94
N LYS A 97 24.41 11.73 9.92
CA LYS A 97 25.82 12.06 9.60
C LYS A 97 25.95 13.53 9.20
N GLY A 98 26.92 14.23 9.77
CA GLY A 98 27.16 15.66 9.57
C GLY A 98 26.35 16.57 10.50
N PHE A 99 26.58 17.88 10.43
CA PHE A 99 25.91 18.87 11.28
C PHE A 99 24.50 19.17 10.79
N VAL A 100 23.51 19.14 11.69
CA VAL A 100 22.12 19.49 11.39
C VAL A 100 21.46 20.30 12.51
N LYS A 101 20.47 21.10 12.12
CA LYS A 101 19.48 21.69 13.04
C LYS A 101 18.13 21.03 12.76
N ARG A 102 17.58 20.31 13.73
CA ARG A 102 16.30 19.61 13.56
C ARG A 102 15.24 20.13 14.51
N GLU A 103 13.99 20.04 14.08
CA GLU A 103 12.80 20.27 14.89
C GLU A 103 11.83 19.13 14.64
N VAL A 104 11.43 18.42 15.70
CA VAL A 104 10.47 17.31 15.62
C VAL A 104 9.34 17.54 16.61
N THR A 105 8.15 17.07 16.26
CA THR A 105 6.98 17.13 17.14
C THR A 105 6.80 15.80 17.86
N VAL A 106 6.73 15.83 19.18
CA VAL A 106 6.53 14.65 20.02
C VAL A 106 5.35 14.83 20.97
N TYR A 107 4.74 13.74 21.38
CA TYR A 107 3.71 13.73 22.43
C TYR A 107 4.32 13.22 23.74
N ILE A 108 4.20 14.01 24.80
CA ILE A 108 4.61 13.61 26.16
C ILE A 108 3.33 13.25 26.92
N PRO A 109 3.16 12.02 27.44
CA PRO A 109 1.93 11.64 28.14
C PRO A 109 1.59 12.53 29.34
N PRO A 110 0.29 12.71 29.66
CA PRO A 110 -0.11 13.26 30.96
C PRO A 110 0.44 12.38 32.10
N GLY A 111 0.81 13.00 33.23
CA GLY A 111 1.35 12.26 34.37
C GLY A 111 2.84 11.92 34.30
N THR A 112 3.55 12.25 33.20
CA THR A 112 5.01 12.10 33.13
C THR A 112 5.70 12.92 34.22
N GLN A 113 6.45 12.24 35.09
CA GLN A 113 7.24 12.80 36.18
C GLN A 113 8.69 13.04 35.76
N ASN A 114 9.27 12.10 35.02
CA ASN A 114 10.64 12.19 34.49
C ASN A 114 10.67 11.90 32.99
N LEU A 115 11.60 12.53 32.28
CA LEU A 115 11.80 12.35 30.85
C LEU A 115 13.28 12.09 30.58
N ARG A 116 13.58 11.08 29.77
CA ARG A 116 14.93 10.63 29.42
C ARG A 116 15.07 10.57 27.90
N ILE A 117 16.23 10.94 27.37
CA ILE A 117 16.57 10.87 25.95
C ILE A 117 17.86 10.07 25.79
N ASP A 118 17.81 9.08 24.90
CA ASP A 118 18.87 8.11 24.71
C ASP A 118 19.39 8.21 23.27
N PRO A 119 20.67 8.54 23.08
CA PRO A 119 21.38 8.15 21.86
C PRO A 119 21.47 6.62 21.82
N GLY A 120 21.49 5.98 20.65
CA GLY A 120 21.52 4.52 20.53
C GLY A 120 22.61 3.79 21.33
N GLU A 121 22.48 2.48 21.46
CA GLU A 121 23.34 1.60 22.28
C GLU A 121 24.77 1.41 21.72
N ASP A 122 25.01 1.81 20.47
CA ASP A 122 26.32 1.72 19.83
C ASP A 122 27.29 2.80 20.35
N GLU A 123 28.56 2.43 20.46
CA GLU A 123 29.64 3.37 20.79
C GLU A 123 29.77 4.41 19.67
N ALA A 124 29.44 5.68 19.98
CA ALA A 124 29.43 6.74 18.99
C ALA A 124 29.81 8.10 19.60
N GLU A 125 30.57 8.88 18.84
CA GLU A 125 30.91 10.27 19.14
C GLU A 125 29.90 11.20 18.45
N PHE A 126 29.28 12.10 19.20
CA PHE A 126 28.27 13.03 18.67
C PHE A 126 28.14 14.33 19.46
N MET A 127 27.74 15.39 18.78
CA MET A 127 27.25 16.61 19.40
C MET A 127 25.73 16.54 19.50
N PHE A 128 25.17 16.89 20.65
CA PHE A 128 23.73 17.07 20.85
C PHE A 128 23.49 18.23 21.80
N THR A 129 23.20 19.40 21.24
CA THR A 129 23.17 20.67 21.97
C THR A 129 21.93 21.48 21.63
N ASN A 130 21.73 22.59 22.35
CA ASN A 130 20.66 23.54 22.12
C ASN A 130 19.23 22.95 22.13
N VAL A 131 19.01 21.88 22.90
CA VAL A 131 17.69 21.25 23.05
C VAL A 131 16.69 22.20 23.69
N ARG A 132 15.64 22.52 22.93
CA ARG A 132 14.56 23.42 23.35
C ARG A 132 13.23 22.74 23.12
N LEU A 133 12.39 22.77 24.16
CA LEU A 133 11.01 22.33 24.03
C LEU A 133 10.11 23.55 23.91
N LYS A 134 9.17 23.48 22.98
CA LYS A 134 8.11 24.47 22.83
C LYS A 134 6.79 23.74 22.93
N LYS A 135 5.99 24.12 23.93
CA LYS A 135 4.62 23.61 24.02
C LYS A 135 3.87 24.03 22.75
N THR A 136 3.21 23.06 22.11
CA THR A 136 2.33 23.32 20.98
C THR A 136 0.95 22.74 21.24
N THR A 137 -0.03 23.19 20.46
CA THR A 137 -1.39 22.65 20.47
C THR A 137 -1.70 22.14 19.07
N ARG A 138 -2.63 21.19 18.96
CA ARG A 138 -3.13 20.71 17.65
C ARG A 138 -3.56 21.88 16.76
N ILE A 139 -4.20 22.89 17.35
CA ILE A 139 -4.65 24.11 16.68
C ILE A 139 -3.47 24.95 16.16
N LYS A 140 -2.43 25.20 16.96
CA LYS A 140 -1.25 25.96 16.49
C LYS A 140 -0.43 25.23 15.44
N MET A 141 -0.42 23.90 15.46
CA MET A 141 0.21 23.12 14.39
C MET A 141 -0.55 23.34 13.08
N VAL A 142 -1.88 23.23 13.10
CA VAL A 142 -2.75 23.54 11.94
C VAL A 142 -2.49 24.95 11.40
N PHE A 143 -2.46 25.98 12.25
CA PHE A 143 -2.20 27.36 11.81
C PHE A 143 -0.76 27.61 11.34
N GLY A 144 0.23 27.00 11.97
CA GLY A 144 1.63 27.11 11.56
C GLY A 144 1.88 26.49 10.18
N PHE A 145 1.28 25.33 9.91
CA PHE A 145 1.33 24.67 8.61
C PHE A 145 0.50 25.41 7.55
N ALA A 146 -0.66 25.98 7.91
CA ALA A 146 -1.44 26.84 7.01
C ALA A 146 -0.65 28.09 6.59
N TRP A 147 0.07 28.74 7.52
CA TRP A 147 0.94 29.88 7.24
C TRP A 147 2.09 29.52 6.29
N GLU A 148 2.68 28.34 6.46
CA GLU A 148 3.78 27.83 5.62
C GLU A 148 3.31 27.47 4.19
N ILE A 149 2.08 26.95 4.05
CA ILE A 149 1.41 26.72 2.75
C ILE A 149 1.09 28.05 2.05
N ILE A 150 0.61 29.05 2.79
CA ILE A 150 0.29 30.39 2.27
C ILE A 150 1.55 31.06 1.69
N HIS A 151 2.69 30.97 2.39
CA HIS A 151 3.95 31.54 1.90
C HIS A 151 4.59 30.77 0.75
N ARG A 152 4.44 29.44 0.68
CA ARG A 152 5.00 28.63 -0.40
C ARG A 152 4.18 28.63 -1.70
N LYS A 153 2.87 28.97 -1.65
CA LYS A 153 1.97 28.88 -2.82
C LYS A 153 1.36 30.20 -3.32
N GLY A 154 1.69 31.35 -2.73
CA GLY A 154 1.28 32.66 -3.28
C GLY A 154 -0.24 32.87 -3.43
N LEU A 155 -1.03 32.39 -2.47
CA LEU A 155 -2.51 32.45 -2.52
C LEU A 155 -3.06 33.83 -2.09
N THR A 156 -4.19 34.23 -2.70
CA THR A 156 -4.85 35.54 -2.45
C THR A 156 -5.67 35.56 -1.14
N ASN A 157 -5.85 36.76 -0.56
CA ASN A 157 -6.49 36.97 0.75
C ASN A 157 -7.95 36.43 0.85
N GLN A 158 -8.71 36.40 -0.26
CA GLN A 158 -10.10 35.92 -0.25
C GLN A 158 -10.22 34.40 -0.14
N VAL A 159 -9.33 33.64 -0.79
CA VAL A 159 -9.29 32.17 -0.71
C VAL A 159 -8.87 31.72 0.69
N THR A 160 -7.94 32.46 1.30
CA THR A 160 -7.49 32.26 2.68
C THR A 160 -8.63 32.40 3.70
N LEU A 161 -9.51 33.39 3.52
CA LEU A 161 -10.67 33.63 4.40
C LEU A 161 -11.74 32.53 4.30
N GLN A 162 -11.94 31.93 3.12
CA GLN A 162 -12.89 30.84 2.93
C GLN A 162 -12.40 29.51 3.54
N LEU A 163 -11.10 29.22 3.42
CA LEU A 163 -10.48 28.04 4.04
C LEU A 163 -10.50 28.13 5.57
N LEU A 164 -10.26 29.33 6.12
CA LEU A 164 -10.36 29.59 7.55
C LEU A 164 -11.81 29.42 8.07
N LYS A 165 -12.81 29.91 7.33
CA LYS A 165 -14.23 29.71 7.68
C LYS A 165 -14.63 28.23 7.67
N LYS A 166 -14.25 27.47 6.63
CA LYS A 166 -14.50 26.02 6.55
C LYS A 166 -13.80 25.25 7.67
N GLY A 167 -12.56 25.63 8.01
CA GLY A 167 -11.81 25.06 9.12
C GLY A 167 -12.49 25.29 10.48
N VAL A 168 -12.98 26.52 10.75
CA VAL A 168 -13.71 26.85 11.99
C VAL A 168 -15.06 26.15 12.08
N GLN A 169 -15.78 26.03 10.96
CA GLN A 169 -17.08 25.35 10.91
C GLN A 169 -16.95 23.83 11.13
N THR A 170 -15.89 23.21 10.57
CA THR A 170 -15.57 21.79 10.78
C THR A 170 -15.13 21.52 12.22
N LEU A 171 -14.37 22.45 12.82
CA LEU A 171 -13.97 22.37 14.24
C LEU A 171 -15.17 22.41 15.19
N ARG A 172 -16.21 23.19 14.85
CA ARG A 172 -17.44 23.33 15.63
C ARG A 172 -18.39 22.13 15.52
N THR A 173 -18.39 21.43 14.39
CA THR A 173 -19.39 20.38 14.08
C THR A 173 -18.86 18.96 14.28
N SER A 174 -17.56 18.71 14.06
CA SER A 174 -17.00 17.36 14.07
C SER A 174 -15.78 17.19 14.99
N GLY A 175 -15.43 18.25 15.74
CA GLY A 175 -14.32 18.24 16.68
C GLY A 175 -12.92 18.22 16.03
N LEU A 176 -11.90 18.28 16.89
CA LEU A 176 -10.50 18.48 16.50
C LEU A 176 -9.86 17.28 15.78
N LYS A 177 -10.34 16.05 16.01
CA LYS A 177 -9.80 14.83 15.37
C LYS A 177 -10.25 14.72 13.91
N ALA A 178 -11.54 14.96 13.63
CA ALA A 178 -12.10 14.92 12.28
C ALA A 178 -11.59 16.08 11.40
N THR A 179 -11.40 17.28 11.99
CA THR A 179 -10.85 18.43 11.25
C THR A 179 -9.40 18.18 10.78
N TRP A 180 -8.59 17.48 11.59
CA TRP A 180 -7.22 17.09 11.21
C TRP A 180 -7.20 16.00 10.14
N SER A 181 -8.11 15.02 10.20
CA SER A 181 -8.26 13.99 9.17
C SER A 181 -8.68 14.58 7.82
N LYS A 182 -9.69 15.46 7.82
CA LYS A 182 -10.16 16.16 6.61
C LYS A 182 -9.12 17.14 6.03
N PHE A 183 -8.23 17.71 6.86
CA PHE A 183 -7.11 18.55 6.41
C PHE A 183 -5.95 17.74 5.80
N LYS A 184 -5.65 16.54 6.32
CA LYS A 184 -4.74 15.58 5.65
C LYS A 184 -5.27 15.21 4.25
N ALA A 185 -6.56 14.94 4.14
CA ALA A 185 -7.21 14.64 2.86
C ALA A 185 -7.20 15.83 1.86
N TYR A 186 -7.28 17.08 2.33
CA TYR A 186 -7.31 18.27 1.46
C TYR A 186 -5.94 18.73 0.93
N THR A 187 -4.85 18.27 1.53
CA THR A 187 -3.49 18.75 1.19
C THR A 187 -2.76 17.89 0.17
N GLY A 188 -3.37 16.79 -0.30
CA GLY A 188 -2.85 15.99 -1.41
C GLY A 188 -1.39 15.58 -1.26
N HIS A 189 -0.86 15.57 -0.03
CA HIS A 189 0.42 14.95 0.23
C HIS A 189 0.14 13.46 0.09
N GLN A 190 0.54 12.91 -1.04
CA GLN A 190 1.10 11.56 -1.03
C GLN A 190 1.94 11.48 0.23
N ALA A 191 1.54 10.62 1.15
CA ALA A 191 2.40 10.24 2.24
C ALA A 191 3.55 9.45 1.61
N ILE A 192 4.48 10.16 0.97
CA ILE A 192 5.91 9.89 1.10
C ILE A 192 6.05 9.60 2.59
N GLY A 193 6.33 8.34 2.92
CA GLY A 193 6.44 7.88 4.30
C GLY A 193 7.16 8.96 5.09
N SER A 194 6.61 9.33 6.25
CA SER A 194 7.31 10.30 7.08
C SER A 194 8.76 9.85 7.14
N THR A 195 9.69 10.72 6.76
CA THR A 195 11.14 10.46 6.67
C THR A 195 11.77 10.23 8.07
N GLY A 196 10.99 9.70 8.99
CA GLY A 196 11.46 9.04 10.20
C GLY A 196 10.88 7.64 10.37
N SER A 197 9.73 7.31 9.76
CA SER A 197 9.15 5.96 9.82
C SER A 197 9.88 4.97 8.93
N TYR A 198 10.23 5.37 7.71
CA TYR A 198 10.90 4.47 6.77
C TYR A 198 12.38 4.29 7.12
N GLU A 199 13.06 5.35 7.51
CA GLU A 199 14.45 5.31 7.95
C GLU A 199 14.61 4.46 9.21
N SER A 200 13.64 4.52 10.15
CA SER A 200 13.59 3.60 11.28
C SER A 200 13.33 2.16 10.83
N TRP A 201 12.44 1.93 9.87
CA TRP A 201 12.24 0.61 9.29
C TRP A 201 13.52 0.08 8.63
N VAL A 202 14.22 0.89 7.83
CA VAL A 202 15.49 0.53 7.19
C VAL A 202 16.55 0.18 8.23
N ALA A 203 16.67 0.97 9.30
CA ALA A 203 17.58 0.67 10.40
C ALA A 203 17.25 -0.66 11.10
N ASN A 204 15.97 -0.93 11.33
CA ASN A 204 15.50 -2.18 11.94
C ASN A 204 15.67 -3.41 11.03
N GLN A 205 15.73 -3.22 9.70
CA GLN A 205 15.95 -4.29 8.73
C GLN A 205 17.42 -4.47 8.33
N ALA A 206 18.34 -3.67 8.87
CA ALA A 206 19.76 -3.76 8.54
C ALA A 206 20.34 -5.11 9.01
N LEU A 207 21.08 -5.80 8.13
CA LEU A 207 21.71 -7.07 8.47
C LEU A 207 22.85 -6.86 9.46
N THR A 208 22.82 -7.59 10.56
CA THR A 208 23.93 -7.63 11.52
C THR A 208 25.01 -8.62 11.07
N SER A 209 26.18 -8.56 11.71
CA SER A 209 27.24 -9.58 11.49
C SER A 209 26.78 -10.99 11.85
N ILE A 210 25.88 -11.13 12.83
CA ILE A 210 25.26 -12.39 13.23
C ILE A 210 24.34 -12.90 12.12
N ASP A 211 23.53 -12.03 11.52
CA ASP A 211 22.67 -12.39 10.39
C ASP A 211 23.48 -12.85 9.19
N ILE A 212 24.55 -12.13 8.84
CA ILE A 212 25.43 -12.51 7.73
C ILE A 212 26.03 -13.90 7.97
N LYS A 213 26.50 -14.18 9.20
CA LYS A 213 27.03 -15.50 9.55
C LYS A 213 25.95 -16.60 9.41
N ARG A 214 24.76 -16.36 9.97
CA ARG A 214 23.63 -17.29 9.86
C ARG A 214 23.25 -17.57 8.41
N ILE A 215 23.17 -16.53 7.57
CA ILE A 215 22.88 -16.65 6.14
C ILE A 215 23.94 -17.53 5.45
N LYS A 216 25.23 -17.32 5.72
CA LYS A 216 26.30 -18.15 5.16
C LYS A 216 26.18 -19.61 5.59
N ASP A 217 25.84 -19.87 6.85
CA ASP A 217 25.61 -21.23 7.36
C ASP A 217 24.37 -21.88 6.72
N GLU A 218 23.28 -21.12 6.51
CA GLU A 218 22.09 -21.58 5.78
C GLU A 218 22.44 -21.94 4.33
N ILE A 219 23.19 -21.10 3.62
CA ILE A 219 23.63 -21.35 2.23
C ILE A 219 24.44 -22.64 2.10
N VAL A 220 25.31 -22.95 3.08
CA VAL A 220 26.06 -24.21 3.07
C VAL A 220 25.11 -25.41 3.10
N ARG A 221 24.04 -25.33 3.90
CA ARG A 221 23.06 -26.41 4.11
C ARG A 221 21.98 -26.53 3.02
N MET A 222 21.80 -25.52 2.18
CA MET A 222 20.84 -25.57 1.07
C MET A 222 21.15 -26.75 0.15
N THR A 223 20.12 -27.49 -0.25
CA THR A 223 20.26 -28.62 -1.19
C THR A 223 20.16 -28.14 -2.62
N TYR A 224 19.34 -27.12 -2.87
CA TYR A 224 19.16 -26.53 -4.18
C TYR A 224 19.90 -25.20 -4.27
N LYS A 225 20.86 -25.11 -5.20
CA LYS A 225 21.73 -23.94 -5.38
C LYS A 225 21.85 -23.59 -6.88
N PRO A 226 20.77 -23.12 -7.52
CA PRO A 226 20.79 -22.81 -8.95
C PRO A 226 21.74 -21.64 -9.25
N LEU A 227 22.37 -21.68 -10.43
CA LEU A 227 23.10 -20.52 -10.95
C LEU A 227 22.09 -19.45 -11.38
N ILE A 228 22.26 -18.22 -10.91
CA ILE A 228 21.47 -17.05 -11.34
C ILE A 228 22.34 -16.15 -12.22
N SER A 229 21.93 -15.94 -13.47
CA SER A 229 22.57 -15.01 -14.39
C SER A 229 21.95 -13.63 -14.29
N ILE A 230 22.71 -12.63 -13.86
CA ILE A 230 22.24 -11.24 -13.77
C ILE A 230 22.46 -10.55 -15.10
N ILE A 231 21.38 -10.08 -15.73
CA ILE A 231 21.35 -9.45 -17.05
C ILE A 231 21.43 -7.94 -16.86
N VAL A 232 22.49 -7.32 -17.38
CA VAL A 232 22.73 -5.87 -17.26
C VAL A 232 23.02 -5.25 -18.63
N PRO A 233 22.03 -4.57 -19.25
CA PRO A 233 22.28 -3.73 -20.41
C PRO A 233 22.98 -2.43 -19.98
N VAL A 234 24.05 -2.04 -20.68
CA VAL A 234 24.86 -0.85 -20.35
C VAL A 234 24.88 0.12 -21.52
N TYR A 235 24.52 1.37 -21.30
CA TYR A 235 24.73 2.45 -22.25
C TYR A 235 25.06 3.78 -21.56
N ASN A 236 26.25 4.33 -21.78
CA ASN A 236 26.61 5.71 -21.41
C ASN A 236 26.32 6.15 -19.95
N VAL A 237 26.31 5.23 -19.01
CA VAL A 237 26.16 5.50 -17.58
C VAL A 237 27.42 6.15 -16.97
N GLU A 238 27.26 6.92 -15.90
CA GLU A 238 28.41 7.46 -15.17
C GLU A 238 29.20 6.37 -14.45
N GLU A 239 30.54 6.51 -14.43
CA GLU A 239 31.46 5.49 -13.87
C GLU A 239 31.09 5.10 -12.44
N LYS A 240 30.71 6.09 -11.59
CA LYS A 240 30.33 5.86 -10.19
C LYS A 240 29.16 4.87 -10.09
N TRP A 241 28.14 5.01 -10.92
CA TRP A 241 26.92 4.20 -10.83
C TRP A 241 27.16 2.80 -11.37
N LEU A 242 27.88 2.66 -12.48
CA LEU A 242 28.26 1.36 -13.01
C LEU A 242 29.07 0.54 -12.01
N ARG A 243 30.01 1.17 -11.30
CA ARG A 243 30.81 0.52 -10.25
C ARG A 243 29.93 0.04 -9.10
N LEU A 244 29.01 0.88 -8.60
CA LEU A 244 28.10 0.50 -7.52
C LEU A 244 27.18 -0.65 -7.92
N CYS A 245 26.64 -0.62 -9.15
CA CYS A 245 25.85 -1.71 -9.71
C CYS A 245 26.62 -3.03 -9.71
N ILE A 246 27.82 -3.07 -10.32
CA ILE A 246 28.65 -4.27 -10.40
C ILE A 246 29.08 -4.75 -9.00
N ASP A 247 29.53 -3.84 -8.13
CA ASP A 247 29.93 -4.19 -6.77
C ASP A 247 28.75 -4.76 -5.96
N SER A 248 27.51 -4.31 -6.19
CA SER A 248 26.32 -4.86 -5.52
C SER A 248 26.09 -6.34 -5.85
N VAL A 249 26.43 -6.78 -7.06
CA VAL A 249 26.39 -8.19 -7.48
C VAL A 249 27.60 -8.96 -6.93
N ILE A 250 28.80 -8.39 -7.00
CA ILE A 250 30.01 -9.01 -6.46
C ILE A 250 29.87 -9.35 -4.98
N ASN A 251 29.25 -8.43 -4.23
CA ASN A 251 29.12 -8.53 -2.78
C ASN A 251 28.01 -9.49 -2.31
N GLN A 252 27.23 -10.10 -3.21
CA GLN A 252 26.13 -11.00 -2.83
C GLN A 252 26.61 -12.14 -1.91
N LEU A 253 25.83 -12.40 -0.85
CA LEU A 253 26.13 -13.49 0.10
C LEU A 253 25.98 -14.87 -0.55
N TYR A 254 25.05 -15.01 -1.49
CA TYR A 254 24.90 -16.21 -2.28
C TYR A 254 26.00 -16.27 -3.36
N PRO A 255 26.78 -17.36 -3.47
CA PRO A 255 27.97 -17.36 -4.32
C PRO A 255 27.73 -17.81 -5.78
N ASN A 256 26.62 -18.52 -6.07
CA ASN A 256 26.40 -19.15 -7.37
C ASN A 256 25.65 -18.20 -8.32
N TRP A 257 26.35 -17.18 -8.78
CA TRP A 257 25.84 -16.21 -9.75
C TRP A 257 26.86 -15.96 -10.85
N GLU A 258 26.38 -15.40 -11.95
CA GLU A 258 27.20 -14.79 -12.98
C GLU A 258 26.60 -13.45 -13.39
N LEU A 259 27.45 -12.53 -13.83
CA LEU A 259 27.03 -11.21 -14.27
C LEU A 259 27.24 -11.11 -15.77
N CYS A 260 26.14 -11.03 -16.53
CA CYS A 260 26.13 -10.97 -17.98
C CYS A 260 25.84 -9.52 -18.39
N VAL A 261 26.88 -8.84 -18.87
CA VAL A 261 26.82 -7.42 -19.23
C VAL A 261 26.87 -7.27 -20.75
N ALA A 262 25.99 -6.46 -21.31
CA ALA A 262 26.08 -6.03 -22.71
C ALA A 262 26.27 -4.52 -22.79
N ASP A 263 27.44 -4.08 -23.25
CA ASP A 263 27.68 -2.68 -23.59
C ASP A 263 27.09 -2.38 -24.97
N ASP A 264 26.05 -1.54 -24.99
CA ASP A 264 25.26 -1.19 -26.18
C ASP A 264 25.90 -0.08 -27.00
N ALA A 265 27.17 -0.29 -27.36
CA ALA A 265 28.00 0.66 -28.09
C ALA A 265 28.14 2.03 -27.38
N SER A 266 28.46 2.03 -26.08
CA SER A 266 28.74 3.28 -25.34
C SER A 266 29.89 4.06 -25.97
N ASP A 267 29.73 5.38 -26.08
CA ASP A 267 30.78 6.30 -26.56
C ASP A 267 31.68 6.81 -25.43
N LYS A 268 31.24 6.71 -24.17
CA LYS A 268 32.01 7.10 -23.00
C LYS A 268 33.19 6.13 -22.75
N PRO A 269 34.46 6.58 -22.88
CA PRO A 269 35.62 5.68 -22.85
C PRO A 269 35.81 4.93 -21.52
N HIS A 270 35.30 5.48 -20.41
CA HIS A 270 35.42 4.84 -19.10
C HIS A 270 34.61 3.55 -19.00
N ILE A 271 33.52 3.39 -19.74
CA ILE A 271 32.67 2.19 -19.67
C ILE A 271 33.49 0.95 -19.98
N LYS A 272 34.14 0.92 -21.14
CA LYS A 272 35.00 -0.19 -21.56
C LYS A 272 36.16 -0.42 -20.60
N LYS A 273 36.73 0.64 -20.03
CA LYS A 273 37.81 0.53 -19.03
C LYS A 273 37.31 -0.15 -17.75
N VAL A 274 36.20 0.31 -17.19
CA VAL A 274 35.58 -0.22 -15.97
C VAL A 274 35.18 -1.68 -16.17
N LEU A 275 34.50 -1.98 -17.27
CA LEU A 275 34.06 -3.33 -17.61
C LEU A 275 35.24 -4.31 -17.71
N ASN A 276 36.32 -3.94 -18.39
CA ASN A 276 37.53 -4.77 -18.46
C ASN A 276 38.22 -4.94 -17.09
N GLU A 277 38.24 -3.90 -16.26
CA GLU A 277 38.78 -3.97 -14.89
C GLU A 277 38.04 -5.04 -14.06
N TYR A 278 36.71 -5.06 -14.14
CA TYR A 278 35.90 -6.02 -13.37
C TYR A 278 36.03 -7.46 -13.86
N VAL A 279 36.14 -7.70 -15.18
CA VAL A 279 36.40 -9.04 -15.72
C VAL A 279 37.72 -9.62 -15.19
N GLN A 280 38.74 -8.78 -15.00
CA GLN A 280 40.00 -9.22 -14.41
C GLN A 280 39.89 -9.46 -12.89
N LYS A 281 38.92 -8.84 -12.22
CA LYS A 281 38.70 -8.93 -10.77
C LYS A 281 37.87 -10.16 -10.39
N ASP A 282 36.88 -10.53 -11.20
CA ASP A 282 35.98 -11.66 -10.92
C ASP A 282 35.64 -12.41 -12.21
N SER A 283 36.00 -13.70 -12.27
CA SER A 283 35.83 -14.54 -13.44
C SER A 283 34.36 -14.90 -13.74
N ARG A 284 33.43 -14.58 -12.84
CA ARG A 284 31.98 -14.78 -13.04
C ARG A 284 31.34 -13.68 -13.89
N ILE A 285 32.11 -12.66 -14.29
CA ILE A 285 31.62 -11.53 -15.10
C ILE A 285 31.90 -11.82 -16.58
N LYS A 286 30.83 -11.85 -17.38
CA LYS A 286 30.84 -12.04 -18.83
C LYS A 286 30.40 -10.75 -19.50
N ILE A 287 31.10 -10.33 -20.55
CA ILE A 287 30.84 -9.06 -21.23
C ILE A 287 30.73 -9.25 -22.73
N VAL A 288 29.70 -8.64 -23.31
CA VAL A 288 29.50 -8.48 -24.74
C VAL A 288 29.63 -7.00 -25.07
N PHE A 289 30.51 -6.66 -26.01
CA PHE A 289 30.58 -5.31 -26.58
C PHE A 289 29.85 -5.33 -27.91
N ARG A 290 28.74 -4.61 -28.01
CA ARG A 290 27.96 -4.51 -29.26
C ARG A 290 28.60 -3.48 -30.18
N ASP A 291 28.58 -3.77 -31.49
CA ASP A 291 29.13 -2.88 -32.51
C ASP A 291 28.19 -1.71 -32.84
N GLU A 292 26.90 -1.86 -32.55
CA GLU A 292 25.85 -0.87 -32.80
C GLU A 292 24.89 -0.76 -31.60
N ASN A 293 24.36 0.45 -31.39
CA ASN A 293 23.35 0.71 -30.37
C ASN A 293 22.01 0.10 -30.82
N GLY A 294 21.58 -0.94 -30.13
CA GLY A 294 20.31 -1.65 -30.34
C GLY A 294 19.24 -1.32 -29.30
N HIS A 295 19.51 -0.36 -28.42
CA HIS A 295 18.72 -0.02 -27.24
C HIS A 295 18.57 -1.19 -26.25
N ILE A 296 17.78 -0.97 -25.20
CA ILE A 296 17.68 -1.87 -24.04
C ILE A 296 17.25 -3.29 -24.41
N SER A 297 16.34 -3.49 -25.36
CA SER A 297 15.84 -4.83 -25.72
C SER A 297 16.95 -5.70 -26.33
N GLU A 298 17.70 -5.17 -27.30
CA GLU A 298 18.78 -5.92 -27.95
C GLU A 298 20.00 -6.07 -27.05
N SER A 299 20.31 -5.05 -26.26
CA SER A 299 21.36 -5.12 -25.27
C SER A 299 21.08 -6.21 -24.24
N SER A 300 19.85 -6.24 -23.69
CA SER A 300 19.42 -7.31 -22.79
C SER A 300 19.44 -8.69 -23.45
N ASN A 301 19.06 -8.82 -24.72
CA ASN A 301 19.19 -10.09 -25.46
C ASN A 301 20.66 -10.53 -25.62
N SER A 302 21.58 -9.61 -25.94
CA SER A 302 23.02 -9.95 -26.02
C SER A 302 23.60 -10.41 -24.68
N ALA A 303 23.14 -9.82 -23.57
CA ALA A 303 23.48 -10.30 -22.24
C ALA A 303 22.82 -11.66 -21.92
N LEU A 304 21.58 -11.87 -22.36
CA LEU A 304 20.86 -13.14 -22.22
C LEU A 304 21.52 -14.29 -23.00
N ASP A 305 22.09 -14.02 -24.18
CA ASP A 305 22.73 -15.03 -25.03
C ASP A 305 23.96 -15.68 -24.36
N VAL A 306 24.67 -14.94 -23.52
CA VAL A 306 25.84 -15.44 -22.77
C VAL A 306 25.48 -16.01 -21.39
N ALA A 307 24.21 -15.89 -20.99
CA ALA A 307 23.70 -16.40 -19.72
C ALA A 307 23.55 -17.93 -19.75
N THR A 308 24.03 -18.57 -18.69
CA THR A 308 24.05 -20.02 -18.51
C THR A 308 23.34 -20.48 -17.23
N GLY A 309 22.82 -19.55 -16.44
CA GLY A 309 22.04 -19.81 -15.24
C GLY A 309 20.71 -20.49 -15.54
N GLU A 310 20.23 -21.24 -14.54
CA GLU A 310 18.87 -21.80 -14.58
C GLU A 310 17.83 -20.68 -14.50
N TYR A 311 18.18 -19.59 -13.80
CA TYR A 311 17.39 -18.37 -13.72
C TYR A 311 18.19 -17.21 -14.27
N ILE A 312 17.47 -16.24 -14.83
CA ILE A 312 17.98 -14.90 -15.08
C ILE A 312 17.41 -13.94 -14.03
N GLY A 313 18.14 -12.88 -13.69
CA GLY A 313 17.66 -11.74 -12.91
C GLY A 313 17.96 -10.43 -13.64
N LEU A 314 17.04 -9.46 -13.61
CA LEU A 314 17.22 -8.19 -14.33
C LEU A 314 17.78 -7.12 -13.41
N LEU A 315 18.74 -6.34 -13.87
CA LEU A 315 19.35 -5.25 -13.11
C LEU A 315 19.76 -4.11 -14.04
N ASP A 316 19.31 -2.90 -13.72
CA ASP A 316 19.72 -1.70 -14.45
C ASP A 316 21.14 -1.27 -14.03
N HIS A 317 21.90 -0.74 -15.00
CA HIS A 317 23.32 -0.40 -14.86
C HIS A 317 23.66 0.71 -13.85
N ASP A 318 22.65 1.40 -13.32
CA ASP A 318 22.74 2.46 -12.32
C ASP A 318 22.11 2.09 -10.98
N ASP A 319 21.48 0.91 -10.88
CA ASP A 319 20.76 0.45 -9.69
C ASP A 319 21.60 -0.53 -8.85
N GLU A 320 21.12 -0.83 -7.63
CA GLU A 320 21.84 -1.69 -6.68
C GLU A 320 20.94 -2.80 -6.13
N LEU A 321 21.50 -4.01 -6.00
CA LEU A 321 20.89 -5.10 -5.24
C LEU A 321 21.27 -5.02 -3.76
N THR A 322 20.37 -5.44 -2.85
CA THR A 322 20.76 -5.69 -1.46
C THR A 322 21.72 -6.87 -1.39
N ILE A 323 22.66 -6.87 -0.43
CA ILE A 323 23.68 -7.92 -0.29
C ILE A 323 23.13 -9.35 -0.12
N ASN A 324 21.86 -9.47 0.32
CA ASN A 324 21.15 -10.74 0.49
C ASN A 324 20.12 -11.04 -0.62
N ALA A 325 20.02 -10.22 -1.68
CA ALA A 325 18.99 -10.37 -2.71
C ALA A 325 18.94 -11.77 -3.33
N LEU A 326 20.09 -12.28 -3.79
CA LEU A 326 20.15 -13.62 -4.41
C LEU A 326 19.94 -14.74 -3.39
N TYR A 327 20.37 -14.55 -2.14
CA TYR A 327 20.13 -15.50 -1.07
C TYR A 327 18.64 -15.65 -0.76
N GLU A 328 17.90 -14.55 -0.66
CA GLU A 328 16.45 -14.60 -0.37
C GLU A 328 15.68 -15.28 -1.50
N ASN A 329 16.06 -15.03 -2.75
CA ASN A 329 15.53 -15.76 -3.90
C ASN A 329 15.79 -17.27 -3.78
N VAL A 330 17.04 -17.68 -3.56
CA VAL A 330 17.38 -19.10 -3.46
C VAL A 330 16.76 -19.76 -2.23
N LYS A 331 16.58 -19.02 -1.13
CA LYS A 331 15.84 -19.48 0.04
C LYS A 331 14.40 -19.81 -0.32
N LEU A 332 13.73 -18.95 -1.08
CA LEU A 332 12.40 -19.22 -1.60
C LEU A 332 12.41 -20.44 -2.54
N LEU A 333 13.38 -20.54 -3.43
CA LEU A 333 13.52 -21.67 -4.35
C LEU A 333 13.77 -23.01 -3.63
N ASN A 334 14.38 -23.02 -2.45
CA ASN A 334 14.50 -24.25 -1.65
C ASN A 334 13.15 -24.67 -1.03
N GLN A 335 12.23 -23.72 -0.81
CA GLN A 335 10.87 -24.01 -0.33
C GLN A 335 9.91 -24.33 -1.48
N HIS A 336 10.14 -23.72 -2.64
CA HIS A 336 9.34 -23.84 -3.85
C HIS A 336 10.25 -24.06 -5.08
N PRO A 337 10.86 -25.25 -5.26
CA PRO A 337 11.78 -25.52 -6.38
C PRO A 337 11.15 -25.34 -7.76
N GLN A 338 9.82 -25.44 -7.81
CA GLN A 338 9.01 -25.25 -9.01
C GLN A 338 8.77 -23.78 -9.38
N ALA A 339 9.14 -22.81 -8.55
CA ALA A 339 8.91 -21.40 -8.84
C ALA A 339 9.52 -21.01 -10.19
N ASP A 340 8.78 -20.25 -10.97
CA ASP A 340 9.18 -19.88 -12.34
C ASP A 340 9.47 -18.37 -12.45
N ILE A 341 8.79 -17.57 -11.64
CA ILE A 341 9.03 -16.13 -11.49
C ILE A 341 9.09 -15.81 -10.01
N VAL A 342 10.09 -15.05 -9.59
CA VAL A 342 10.16 -14.50 -8.23
C VAL A 342 10.45 -13.01 -8.31
N TYR A 343 9.61 -12.20 -7.68
CA TYR A 343 9.81 -10.75 -7.58
C TYR A 343 9.83 -10.30 -6.12
N SER A 344 10.41 -9.12 -5.86
CA SER A 344 10.54 -8.57 -4.52
C SER A 344 10.01 -7.14 -4.41
N ASP A 345 9.85 -6.67 -3.19
CA ASP A 345 9.67 -5.24 -2.93
C ASP A 345 10.93 -4.43 -3.34
N GLU A 346 10.74 -3.13 -3.52
CA GLU A 346 11.80 -2.19 -3.88
C GLU A 346 11.61 -0.84 -3.20
N ASP A 347 12.67 -0.05 -3.17
CA ASP A 347 12.61 1.36 -2.82
C ASP A 347 13.49 2.19 -3.75
N LYS A 348 13.56 3.49 -3.49
CA LYS A 348 14.41 4.41 -4.21
C LYS A 348 15.63 4.80 -3.39
N ILE A 349 16.74 5.05 -4.07
CA ILE A 349 17.98 5.54 -3.45
C ILE A 349 18.43 6.84 -4.12
N SER A 350 18.77 7.85 -3.31
CA SER A 350 19.29 9.13 -3.79
C SER A 350 20.77 9.05 -4.19
N GLU A 351 21.30 10.10 -4.80
CA GLU A 351 22.73 10.20 -5.15
C GLU A 351 23.66 10.13 -3.92
N GLU A 352 23.16 10.54 -2.76
CA GLU A 352 23.84 10.49 -1.46
C GLU A 352 23.69 9.14 -0.74
N GLY A 353 22.99 8.17 -1.35
CA GLY A 353 22.75 6.85 -0.77
C GLY A 353 21.61 6.82 0.25
N VAL A 354 20.72 7.82 0.26
CA VAL A 354 19.56 7.84 1.17
C VAL A 354 18.39 7.10 0.55
N ARG A 355 17.91 6.07 1.25
CA ARG A 355 16.77 5.23 0.84
C ARG A 355 15.43 5.90 1.17
N HIS A 356 14.48 5.87 0.24
CA HIS A 356 13.14 6.48 0.38
C HIS A 356 12.09 5.85 -0.55
N SER A 357 10.82 6.24 -0.38
CA SER A 357 9.70 5.85 -1.26
C SER A 357 9.57 4.32 -1.49
N PRO A 358 9.44 3.50 -0.43
CA PRO A 358 9.29 2.05 -0.58
C PRO A 358 7.98 1.68 -1.29
N TYR A 359 8.09 0.77 -2.25
CA TYR A 359 6.95 0.05 -2.79
C TYR A 359 6.87 -1.34 -2.18
N PHE A 360 6.00 -1.47 -1.18
CA PHE A 360 5.59 -2.72 -0.55
C PHE A 360 4.43 -3.31 -1.36
N LYS A 361 4.77 -4.26 -2.22
CA LYS A 361 3.92 -4.86 -3.25
C LYS A 361 3.02 -5.95 -2.66
N PRO A 362 1.86 -6.23 -3.27
CA PRO A 362 1.09 -7.43 -2.97
C PRO A 362 1.77 -8.68 -3.55
N ASP A 363 1.28 -9.85 -3.15
CA ASP A 363 1.50 -11.09 -3.90
C ASP A 363 0.81 -11.03 -5.28
N TRP A 364 0.90 -12.11 -6.06
CA TRP A 364 0.54 -12.11 -7.48
C TRP A 364 -0.89 -11.61 -7.73
N SER A 365 -0.99 -10.51 -8.48
CA SER A 365 -2.24 -9.85 -8.85
C SER A 365 -2.29 -9.65 -10.36
N PRO A 366 -2.92 -10.58 -11.12
CA PRO A 366 -3.00 -10.46 -12.58
C PRO A 366 -3.75 -9.20 -13.04
N ASP A 367 -4.79 -8.76 -12.32
CA ASP A 367 -5.54 -7.55 -12.69
C ASP A 367 -4.76 -6.26 -12.39
N LEU A 368 -3.94 -6.26 -11.33
CA LEU A 368 -3.00 -5.15 -11.10
C LEU A 368 -1.91 -5.14 -12.16
N LEU A 369 -1.40 -6.32 -12.56
CA LEU A 369 -0.42 -6.41 -13.64
C LEU A 369 -0.99 -5.86 -14.94
N LEU A 370 -2.24 -6.16 -15.29
CA LEU A 370 -2.91 -5.59 -16.47
C LEU A 370 -3.16 -4.07 -16.38
N SER A 371 -2.99 -3.49 -15.19
CA SER A 371 -3.17 -2.06 -14.96
C SER A 371 -1.84 -1.30 -14.81
N GLN A 372 -0.78 -1.96 -14.37
CA GLN A 372 0.57 -1.38 -14.24
C GLN A 372 1.64 -2.46 -14.04
N MET A 373 2.87 -2.18 -14.47
CA MET A 373 4.04 -3.03 -14.23
C MET A 373 4.50 -2.94 -12.77
N TYR A 374 3.85 -3.67 -11.86
CA TYR A 374 4.13 -3.57 -10.42
C TYR A 374 5.24 -4.51 -9.92
N THR A 375 5.60 -5.56 -10.67
CA THR A 375 6.73 -6.45 -10.31
C THR A 375 8.06 -5.72 -10.46
N CYS A 376 8.12 -4.71 -11.36
CA CYS A 376 9.24 -3.81 -11.60
C CYS A 376 10.56 -4.55 -11.95
N HIS A 377 11.69 -3.85 -11.78
CA HIS A 377 12.96 -4.21 -12.40
C HIS A 377 13.57 -5.51 -11.87
N PHE A 378 13.80 -5.66 -10.56
CA PHE A 378 14.39 -6.91 -10.05
C PHE A 378 13.36 -8.01 -9.84
N SER A 379 13.22 -8.82 -10.89
CA SER A 379 12.56 -10.13 -10.85
C SER A 379 13.52 -11.17 -11.41
N ILE A 380 13.50 -12.38 -10.84
CA ILE A 380 14.14 -13.54 -11.45
C ILE A 380 13.12 -14.38 -12.22
N TYR A 381 13.56 -14.91 -13.36
CA TYR A 381 12.76 -15.72 -14.26
C TYR A 381 13.49 -17.01 -14.56
N ARG A 382 12.78 -18.14 -14.60
CA ARG A 382 13.33 -19.39 -15.11
C ARG A 382 13.73 -19.17 -16.57
N LYS A 383 15.02 -19.35 -16.87
CA LYS A 383 15.58 -19.03 -18.19
C LYS A 383 14.88 -19.78 -19.31
N SER A 384 14.51 -21.05 -19.09
CA SER A 384 13.81 -21.86 -20.09
C SER A 384 12.49 -21.25 -20.56
N LEU A 385 11.77 -20.54 -19.69
CA LEU A 385 10.53 -19.86 -20.08
C LEU A 385 10.82 -18.56 -20.84
N VAL A 386 11.86 -17.83 -20.44
CA VAL A 386 12.33 -16.63 -21.17
C VAL A 386 12.75 -17.00 -22.59
N ASP A 387 13.50 -18.11 -22.74
CA ASP A 387 13.89 -18.65 -24.04
C ASP A 387 12.66 -19.05 -24.86
N GLN A 388 11.68 -19.71 -24.23
CA GLN A 388 10.43 -20.13 -24.90
C GLN A 388 9.61 -18.96 -25.43
N VAL A 389 9.56 -17.82 -24.72
CA VAL A 389 8.86 -16.62 -25.19
C VAL A 389 9.71 -15.76 -26.14
N GLY A 390 10.96 -16.15 -26.40
CA GLY A 390 11.87 -15.48 -27.34
C GLY A 390 12.59 -14.24 -26.79
N GLY A 391 12.81 -14.16 -25.47
CA GLY A 391 13.57 -13.05 -24.86
C GLY A 391 12.86 -11.69 -24.91
N PHE A 392 13.62 -10.61 -25.04
CA PHE A 392 13.14 -9.23 -25.10
C PHE A 392 12.80 -8.83 -26.55
N ARG A 393 11.67 -8.14 -26.76
CA ARG A 393 11.22 -7.78 -28.11
C ARG A 393 11.59 -6.33 -28.45
N LYS A 394 12.06 -6.10 -29.68
CA LYS A 394 12.22 -4.76 -30.26
C LYS A 394 10.87 -4.03 -30.32
N GLY A 395 10.87 -2.71 -30.08
CA GLY A 395 9.69 -1.86 -30.16
C GLY A 395 8.93 -1.71 -28.83
N TYR A 396 9.45 -2.30 -27.75
CA TYR A 396 8.93 -2.21 -26.38
C TYR A 396 9.91 -1.50 -25.46
N GLU A 397 10.93 -0.81 -26.00
CA GLU A 397 11.94 -0.11 -25.21
C GLU A 397 11.28 0.85 -24.21
N GLY A 398 11.70 0.78 -22.95
CA GLY A 398 11.09 1.50 -21.84
C GLY A 398 9.92 0.77 -21.17
N SER A 399 9.46 -0.34 -21.72
CA SER A 399 8.48 -1.27 -21.12
C SER A 399 8.79 -2.73 -21.47
N GLN A 400 10.04 -3.03 -21.81
CA GLN A 400 10.48 -4.36 -22.22
C GLN A 400 10.31 -5.39 -21.10
N ASP A 401 10.49 -4.97 -19.84
CA ASP A 401 10.27 -5.82 -18.66
C ASP A 401 8.78 -6.14 -18.49
N TYR A 402 7.91 -5.18 -18.79
CA TYR A 402 6.47 -5.34 -18.73
C TYR A 402 5.97 -6.30 -19.81
N ASP A 403 6.46 -6.14 -21.04
CA ASP A 403 6.23 -7.08 -22.13
C ASP A 403 6.69 -8.51 -21.77
N LEU A 404 7.88 -8.64 -21.17
CA LEU A 404 8.42 -9.94 -20.79
C LEU A 404 7.56 -10.61 -19.72
N VAL A 405 7.24 -9.93 -18.62
CA VAL A 405 6.45 -10.56 -17.54
C VAL A 405 5.04 -10.93 -18.00
N LEU A 406 4.41 -10.13 -18.87
CA LEU A 406 3.10 -10.44 -19.44
C LEU A 406 3.14 -11.75 -20.22
N ARG A 407 4.17 -11.95 -21.06
CA ARG A 407 4.34 -13.19 -21.85
C ARG A 407 4.77 -14.39 -21.01
N VAL A 408 5.70 -14.23 -20.07
CA VAL A 408 6.17 -15.36 -19.24
C VAL A 408 5.06 -15.83 -18.28
N SER A 409 4.28 -14.89 -17.70
CA SER A 409 3.15 -15.23 -16.83
C SER A 409 2.00 -15.98 -17.54
N GLU A 410 1.95 -15.96 -18.87
CA GLU A 410 1.00 -16.76 -19.65
C GLU A 410 1.40 -18.25 -19.70
N LEU A 411 2.65 -18.58 -19.36
CA LEU A 411 3.17 -19.95 -19.39
C LEU A 411 3.20 -20.63 -18.01
N THR A 412 2.91 -19.91 -16.93
CA THR A 412 3.04 -20.43 -15.57
C THR A 412 2.18 -19.68 -14.55
N GLU A 413 1.71 -20.42 -13.56
CA GLU A 413 1.05 -19.89 -12.35
C GLU A 413 1.99 -19.89 -11.13
N LYS A 414 3.25 -20.36 -11.30
CA LYS A 414 4.21 -20.57 -10.21
C LYS A 414 5.01 -19.29 -9.93
N ILE A 415 4.29 -18.22 -9.62
CA ILE A 415 4.80 -16.87 -9.43
C ILE A 415 4.79 -16.52 -7.95
N TYR A 416 5.93 -16.08 -7.43
CA TYR A 416 6.12 -15.86 -6.00
C TYR A 416 6.66 -14.47 -5.70
N HIS A 417 6.26 -13.95 -4.55
CA HIS A 417 6.67 -12.65 -4.05
C HIS A 417 7.50 -12.81 -2.77
N ILE A 418 8.58 -12.04 -2.67
CA ILE A 418 9.36 -11.88 -1.43
C ILE A 418 9.06 -10.48 -0.86
N PRO A 419 8.36 -10.36 0.28
CA PRO A 419 7.99 -9.08 0.88
C PRO A 419 9.18 -8.44 1.63
N LYS A 420 10.29 -8.26 0.92
CA LYS A 420 11.54 -7.64 1.36
C LYS A 420 12.03 -6.72 0.26
N ILE A 421 12.58 -5.58 0.67
CA ILE A 421 13.26 -4.68 -0.25
C ILE A 421 14.58 -5.33 -0.67
N LEU A 422 14.67 -5.82 -1.91
CA LEU A 422 15.90 -6.44 -2.44
C LEU A 422 16.52 -5.63 -3.60
N TYR A 423 15.88 -4.54 -3.99
CA TYR A 423 16.29 -3.65 -5.07
C TYR A 423 16.23 -2.19 -4.66
N HIS A 424 17.24 -1.42 -5.06
CA HIS A 424 17.33 0.02 -4.84
C HIS A 424 17.37 0.74 -6.19
N TRP A 425 16.25 1.36 -6.54
CA TRP A 425 16.12 2.14 -7.77
C TRP A 425 16.69 3.54 -7.61
N ARG A 426 17.73 3.88 -8.35
CA ARG A 426 18.41 5.17 -8.26
C ARG A 426 17.58 6.28 -8.87
N SER A 427 17.36 7.34 -8.08
CA SER A 427 16.66 8.55 -8.51
C SER A 427 17.65 9.62 -8.98
N ILE A 428 18.12 9.56 -10.23
CA ILE A 428 18.97 10.58 -10.88
C ILE A 428 18.24 11.34 -12.00
N PRO A 429 18.65 12.57 -12.36
CA PRO A 429 18.01 13.41 -13.40
C PRO A 429 17.91 12.76 -14.80
N GLU A 430 18.86 11.88 -15.14
CA GLU A 430 18.91 11.13 -16.40
C GLU A 430 18.12 9.81 -16.36
N SER A 431 17.69 9.37 -15.17
CA SER A 431 16.91 8.13 -15.00
C SER A 431 15.43 8.35 -15.39
N THR A 432 14.78 7.27 -15.85
CA THR A 432 13.33 7.17 -16.04
C THR A 432 12.55 7.58 -14.79
N ALA A 433 13.18 7.52 -13.61
CA ALA A 433 12.62 7.95 -12.34
C ALA A 433 12.26 9.46 -12.27
N SER A 434 12.82 10.33 -13.12
CA SER A 434 12.76 11.80 -12.95
C SER A 434 12.33 12.61 -14.19
N GLY A 435 12.45 12.08 -15.41
CA GLY A 435 12.22 12.84 -16.66
C GLY A 435 10.76 12.94 -17.14
N ALA A 436 10.35 14.10 -17.67
CA ALA A 436 9.02 14.32 -18.26
C ALA A 436 8.90 13.88 -19.75
N SER A 437 9.99 13.92 -20.52
CA SER A 437 10.05 13.47 -21.93
C SER A 437 10.09 11.95 -22.07
N VAL A 438 10.64 11.26 -21.07
CA VAL A 438 10.71 9.80 -20.96
C VAL A 438 9.32 9.15 -20.75
N LYS A 439 8.35 9.93 -20.25
CA LYS A 439 7.00 9.45 -19.91
C LYS A 439 6.11 9.12 -21.10
N ASN A 440 6.42 9.60 -22.31
CA ASN A 440 5.54 9.37 -23.46
C ASN A 440 5.85 8.04 -24.17
N TYR A 441 7.13 7.75 -24.50
CA TYR A 441 7.45 6.53 -25.24
C TYR A 441 7.28 5.26 -24.39
N THR A 442 7.67 5.31 -23.10
CA THR A 442 7.46 4.22 -22.13
C THR A 442 5.97 3.88 -22.01
N HIS A 443 5.11 4.91 -21.95
CA HIS A 443 3.67 4.73 -21.89
C HIS A 443 3.11 4.04 -23.13
N TYR A 444 3.46 4.49 -24.33
CA TYR A 444 2.98 3.85 -25.56
C TYR A 444 3.53 2.44 -25.76
N ALA A 445 4.76 2.16 -25.31
CA ALA A 445 5.31 0.81 -25.29
C ALA A 445 4.51 -0.11 -24.34
N GLY A 446 4.11 0.39 -23.16
CA GLY A 446 3.24 -0.34 -22.24
C GLY A 446 1.84 -0.60 -22.80
N ILE A 447 1.23 0.37 -23.51
CA ILE A 447 -0.05 0.16 -24.22
C ILE A 447 0.11 -0.97 -25.24
N ARG A 448 1.16 -0.93 -26.07
CA ARG A 448 1.43 -1.97 -27.07
C ARG A 448 1.58 -3.35 -26.43
N ALA A 449 2.30 -3.46 -25.31
CA ALA A 449 2.46 -4.72 -24.59
C ALA A 449 1.11 -5.28 -24.11
N LEU A 450 0.22 -4.42 -23.62
CA LEU A 450 -1.13 -4.78 -23.20
C LEU A 450 -2.07 -5.13 -24.35
N GLU A 451 -2.03 -4.38 -25.46
CA GLU A 451 -2.81 -4.69 -26.66
C GLU A 451 -2.43 -6.05 -27.23
N ASP A 452 -1.13 -6.35 -27.34
CA ASP A 452 -0.68 -7.67 -27.75
C ASP A 452 -1.12 -8.76 -26.76
N THR A 453 -1.17 -8.44 -25.47
CA THR A 453 -1.63 -9.37 -24.42
C THR A 453 -3.10 -9.70 -24.58
N ILE A 454 -3.95 -8.71 -24.82
CA ILE A 454 -5.38 -8.91 -25.12
C ILE A 454 -5.54 -9.83 -26.34
N ILE A 455 -4.74 -9.61 -27.39
CA ILE A 455 -4.77 -10.43 -28.61
C ILE A 455 -4.32 -11.88 -28.31
N ARG A 456 -3.18 -12.08 -27.63
CA ARG A 456 -2.66 -13.42 -27.31
C ARG A 456 -3.59 -14.21 -26.40
N ARG A 457 -4.23 -13.54 -25.44
CA ARG A 457 -5.19 -14.15 -24.50
C ARG A 457 -6.61 -14.27 -25.07
N ASN A 458 -6.83 -13.80 -26.31
CA ASN A 458 -8.14 -13.78 -26.97
C ASN A 458 -9.22 -13.11 -26.11
N MET A 459 -8.89 -11.97 -25.52
CA MET A 459 -9.79 -11.21 -24.65
C MET A 459 -10.61 -10.23 -25.50
N ASP A 460 -11.95 -10.20 -25.30
CA ASP A 460 -12.78 -9.13 -25.85
C ASP A 460 -12.69 -7.91 -24.94
N ALA A 461 -11.61 -7.14 -25.11
CA ALA A 461 -11.30 -6.00 -24.26
C ALA A 461 -10.56 -4.90 -25.02
N THR A 462 -10.55 -3.71 -24.43
CA THR A 462 -9.78 -2.55 -24.90
C THR A 462 -8.97 -1.97 -23.75
N ILE A 463 -7.84 -1.34 -24.08
CA ILE A 463 -7.03 -0.61 -23.10
C ILE A 463 -7.48 0.84 -23.04
N VAL A 464 -7.73 1.31 -21.82
CA VAL A 464 -8.11 2.69 -21.53
C VAL A 464 -6.96 3.36 -20.78
N GLU A 465 -6.47 4.46 -21.34
CA GLU A 465 -5.45 5.30 -20.72
C GLU A 465 -6.01 6.09 -19.52
N LEU A 466 -5.22 6.22 -18.45
CA LEU A 466 -5.55 7.08 -17.31
C LEU A 466 -4.93 8.47 -17.50
N LYS A 467 -5.79 9.46 -17.80
CA LYS A 467 -5.36 10.85 -17.99
C LYS A 467 -4.57 11.35 -16.77
N ASN A 468 -3.39 11.93 -17.03
CA ASN A 468 -2.42 12.45 -16.04
C ASN A 468 -1.64 11.39 -15.24
N TYR A 469 -1.85 10.09 -15.50
CA TYR A 469 -1.14 9.00 -14.83
C TYR A 469 -0.50 8.07 -15.87
N PRO A 470 0.63 8.51 -16.48
CA PRO A 470 1.34 7.67 -17.43
C PRO A 470 1.80 6.36 -16.78
N ASN A 471 1.88 5.31 -17.58
CA ASN A 471 2.20 3.93 -17.18
C ASN A 471 1.17 3.27 -16.26
N MET A 472 -0.03 3.85 -16.12
CA MET A 472 -1.18 3.22 -15.51
C MET A 472 -2.33 3.14 -16.51
N TYR A 473 -2.99 1.98 -16.53
CA TYR A 473 -3.96 1.59 -17.53
C TYR A 473 -5.20 1.00 -16.88
N ARG A 474 -6.22 0.82 -17.70
CA ARG A 474 -7.41 0.07 -17.34
C ARG A 474 -7.84 -0.82 -18.49
N VAL A 475 -8.07 -2.09 -18.20
CA VAL A 475 -8.73 -2.99 -19.14
C VAL A 475 -10.23 -2.75 -19.06
N ARG A 476 -10.87 -2.48 -20.20
CA ARG A 476 -12.32 -2.47 -20.33
C ARG A 476 -12.73 -3.68 -21.16
N TYR A 477 -13.36 -4.66 -20.51
CA TYR A 477 -13.98 -5.80 -21.18
C TYR A 477 -15.25 -5.37 -21.90
N THR A 478 -15.44 -5.89 -23.11
CA THR A 478 -16.67 -5.74 -23.90
C THR A 478 -17.48 -7.02 -23.75
N THR A 479 -18.80 -6.92 -23.62
CA THR A 479 -19.67 -8.09 -23.52
C THR A 479 -20.66 -8.15 -24.67
N GLN A 480 -20.53 -9.14 -25.56
CA GLN A 480 -21.47 -9.34 -26.66
C GLN A 480 -22.73 -10.09 -26.21
N ASN A 481 -22.57 -11.11 -25.35
CA ASN A 481 -23.66 -11.99 -24.92
C ASN A 481 -24.57 -11.38 -23.85
N LYS A 482 -24.15 -10.26 -23.23
CA LYS A 482 -24.88 -9.51 -22.18
C LYS A 482 -25.72 -10.43 -21.26
N PRO A 483 -25.08 -11.25 -20.40
CA PRO A 483 -25.80 -12.21 -19.55
C PRO A 483 -26.81 -11.55 -18.63
N LEU A 484 -27.87 -12.27 -18.25
CA LEU A 484 -28.86 -11.75 -17.31
C LEU A 484 -28.21 -11.58 -15.93
N VAL A 485 -28.37 -10.38 -15.33
CA VAL A 485 -27.95 -10.10 -13.95
C VAL A 485 -29.16 -10.13 -13.03
N SER A 486 -29.14 -10.99 -12.01
CA SER A 486 -30.12 -10.94 -10.91
C SER A 486 -29.59 -10.09 -9.76
N ILE A 487 -30.18 -8.90 -9.57
CA ILE A 487 -29.82 -7.99 -8.48
C ILE A 487 -30.64 -8.35 -7.24
N VAL A 488 -29.98 -8.85 -6.20
CA VAL A 488 -30.61 -9.26 -4.94
C VAL A 488 -30.50 -8.12 -3.93
N ILE A 489 -31.65 -7.63 -3.45
CA ILE A 489 -31.74 -6.50 -2.51
C ILE A 489 -32.53 -6.90 -1.27
N PRO A 490 -31.85 -7.31 -0.17
CA PRO A 490 -32.51 -7.54 1.11
C PRO A 490 -32.99 -6.23 1.73
N THR A 491 -34.21 -6.23 2.25
CA THR A 491 -34.82 -5.04 2.85
C THR A 491 -35.78 -5.38 3.97
N ARG A 492 -36.01 -4.40 4.84
CA ARG A 492 -37.06 -4.41 5.86
C ARG A 492 -37.41 -2.97 6.19
N ASP A 493 -38.63 -2.57 5.88
CA ASP A 493 -39.13 -1.20 6.06
C ASP A 493 -38.23 -0.13 5.40
N MET A 494 -38.33 1.15 5.81
CA MET A 494 -37.57 2.28 5.23
C MET A 494 -37.73 2.44 3.71
N SER A 495 -39.00 2.43 3.29
CA SER A 495 -39.45 2.66 1.91
C SER A 495 -38.67 3.75 1.15
N ASP A 496 -38.40 4.92 1.74
CA ASP A 496 -37.66 6.02 1.08
C ASP A 496 -36.24 5.62 0.63
N ILE A 497 -35.54 4.81 1.44
CA ILE A 497 -34.18 4.36 1.15
C ILE A 497 -34.20 3.38 -0.02
N LEU A 498 -35.09 2.38 0.04
CA LEU A 498 -35.27 1.41 -1.02
C LEU A 498 -35.70 2.07 -2.34
N ASP A 499 -36.65 3.00 -2.28
CA ASP A 499 -37.14 3.71 -3.47
C ASP A 499 -36.04 4.56 -4.12
N THR A 500 -35.16 5.17 -3.31
CA THR A 500 -33.98 5.89 -3.82
C THR A 500 -33.02 4.94 -4.54
N CYS A 501 -32.73 3.77 -3.96
CA CYS A 501 -31.88 2.75 -4.57
C CYS A 501 -32.46 2.28 -5.91
N LEU A 502 -33.72 1.81 -5.92
CA LEU A 502 -34.40 1.33 -7.13
C LEU A 502 -34.50 2.42 -8.21
N THR A 503 -34.87 3.65 -7.82
CA THR A 503 -34.90 4.79 -8.75
C THR A 503 -33.54 5.00 -9.40
N SER A 504 -32.46 4.99 -8.62
CA SER A 504 -31.10 5.19 -9.14
C SER A 504 -30.68 4.07 -10.11
N ILE A 505 -31.04 2.81 -9.82
CA ILE A 505 -30.74 1.67 -10.68
C ILE A 505 -31.47 1.82 -12.02
N PHE A 506 -32.80 1.96 -12.02
CA PHE A 506 -33.60 1.99 -13.24
C PHE A 506 -33.35 3.25 -14.09
N THR A 507 -33.05 4.39 -13.48
CA THR A 507 -32.89 5.66 -14.22
C THR A 507 -31.47 5.94 -14.70
N LYS A 508 -30.44 5.38 -14.05
CA LYS A 508 -29.03 5.69 -14.38
C LYS A 508 -28.27 4.53 -15.02
N THR A 509 -28.69 3.28 -14.84
CA THR A 509 -27.95 2.12 -15.33
C THR A 509 -28.10 1.95 -16.85
N THR A 510 -26.98 1.87 -17.55
CA THR A 510 -26.94 1.69 -19.02
C THR A 510 -27.11 0.23 -19.45
N TYR A 511 -26.65 -0.72 -18.63
CA TYR A 511 -26.86 -2.15 -18.86
C TYR A 511 -28.33 -2.53 -18.66
N GLN A 512 -28.96 -3.17 -19.65
CA GLN A 512 -30.43 -3.36 -19.66
C GLN A 512 -30.89 -4.77 -19.29
N ASN A 513 -30.02 -5.78 -19.39
CA ASN A 513 -30.39 -7.18 -19.18
C ASN A 513 -30.26 -7.59 -17.70
N PHE A 514 -31.13 -7.04 -16.86
CA PHE A 514 -31.15 -7.35 -15.43
C PHE A 514 -32.59 -7.53 -14.92
N GLU A 515 -32.70 -8.29 -13.84
CA GLU A 515 -33.88 -8.38 -12.98
C GLU A 515 -33.49 -7.98 -11.55
N ILE A 516 -34.48 -7.64 -10.72
CA ILE A 516 -34.31 -7.29 -9.31
C ILE A 516 -35.18 -8.22 -8.47
N ILE A 517 -34.55 -8.85 -7.48
CA ILE A 517 -35.21 -9.66 -6.46
C ILE A 517 -35.10 -8.91 -5.14
N ILE A 518 -36.21 -8.31 -4.72
CA ILE A 518 -36.30 -7.63 -3.43
C ILE A 518 -36.65 -8.69 -2.39
N VAL A 519 -35.76 -8.88 -1.41
CA VAL A 519 -35.96 -9.86 -0.34
C VAL A 519 -36.53 -9.15 0.86
N ASP A 520 -37.85 -9.27 1.04
CA ASP A 520 -38.56 -8.65 2.15
C ASP A 520 -38.42 -9.49 3.42
N ASN A 521 -37.63 -9.00 4.39
CA ASN A 521 -37.43 -9.65 5.69
C ASN A 521 -38.52 -9.28 6.71
N GLY A 522 -39.79 -9.43 6.32
CA GLY A 522 -40.94 -9.19 7.19
C GLY A 522 -41.17 -7.71 7.50
N SER A 523 -41.20 -6.86 6.46
CA SER A 523 -41.63 -5.47 6.58
C SER A 523 -43.04 -5.38 7.16
N SER A 524 -43.32 -4.29 7.88
CA SER A 524 -44.63 -4.04 8.49
C SER A 524 -45.22 -2.67 8.15
N GLU A 525 -44.42 -1.75 7.60
CA GLU A 525 -44.89 -0.43 7.18
C GLU A 525 -45.67 -0.47 5.86
N GLU A 526 -46.87 0.12 5.83
CA GLU A 526 -47.73 0.21 4.63
C GLU A 526 -46.99 0.84 3.43
N LYS A 527 -46.21 1.90 3.68
CA LYS A 527 -45.39 2.58 2.66
C LYS A 527 -44.40 1.66 1.95
N THR A 528 -43.91 0.62 2.62
CA THR A 528 -42.97 -0.33 2.01
C THR A 528 -43.67 -1.20 0.97
N PHE A 529 -44.89 -1.65 1.27
CA PHE A 529 -45.72 -2.36 0.30
C PHE A 529 -46.16 -1.47 -0.85
N GLU A 530 -46.43 -0.18 -0.61
CA GLU A 530 -46.69 0.79 -1.68
C GLU A 530 -45.50 0.91 -2.65
N VAL A 531 -44.26 0.92 -2.14
CA VAL A 531 -43.04 0.92 -2.98
C VAL A 531 -42.91 -0.38 -3.77
N PHE A 532 -43.20 -1.54 -3.16
CA PHE A 532 -43.18 -2.83 -3.89
C PHE A 532 -44.18 -2.82 -5.04
N ASP A 533 -45.42 -2.38 -4.80
CA ASP A 533 -46.47 -2.30 -5.80
C ASP A 533 -46.15 -1.27 -6.89
N LYS A 534 -45.57 -0.12 -6.51
CA LYS A 534 -45.09 0.90 -7.45
C LYS A 534 -44.10 0.27 -8.44
N TRP A 535 -43.06 -0.40 -7.97
CA TRP A 535 -42.02 -0.93 -8.85
C TRP A 535 -42.46 -2.15 -9.66
N LYS A 536 -43.31 -3.02 -9.13
CA LYS A 536 -43.95 -4.09 -9.93
C LYS A 536 -44.76 -3.54 -11.10
N LYS A 537 -45.43 -2.39 -10.91
CA LYS A 537 -46.23 -1.73 -11.96
C LYS A 537 -45.38 -0.98 -12.97
N LEU A 538 -44.33 -0.29 -12.51
CA LEU A 538 -43.43 0.48 -13.38
C LEU A 538 -42.55 -0.43 -14.25
N GLU A 539 -42.07 -1.54 -13.70
CA GLU A 539 -41.08 -2.42 -14.34
C GLU A 539 -41.58 -3.87 -14.36
N PRO A 540 -42.68 -4.16 -15.08
CA PRO A 540 -43.30 -5.47 -15.09
C PRO A 540 -42.37 -6.54 -15.65
N GLY A 541 -42.24 -7.66 -14.94
CA GLY A 541 -41.36 -8.77 -15.31
C GLY A 541 -39.88 -8.57 -14.95
N LYS A 542 -39.48 -7.39 -14.46
CA LYS A 542 -38.12 -7.15 -13.95
C LYS A 542 -38.03 -7.17 -12.43
N VAL A 543 -39.13 -6.98 -11.70
CA VAL A 543 -39.12 -6.89 -10.23
C VAL A 543 -39.90 -8.06 -9.61
N THR A 544 -39.20 -8.86 -8.81
CA THR A 544 -39.75 -9.95 -8.01
C THR A 544 -39.60 -9.64 -6.52
N ILE A 545 -40.63 -9.93 -5.73
CA ILE A 545 -40.58 -9.80 -4.27
C ILE A 545 -40.57 -11.19 -3.65
N LEU A 546 -39.52 -11.48 -2.88
CA LEU A 546 -39.38 -12.70 -2.10
C LEU A 546 -39.56 -12.38 -0.62
N SER A 547 -40.71 -12.71 -0.06
CA SER A 547 -40.99 -12.46 1.37
C SER A 547 -40.49 -13.60 2.25
N LEU A 548 -39.61 -13.30 3.19
CA LEU A 548 -39.02 -14.23 4.15
C LEU A 548 -39.16 -13.68 5.56
N ASN A 549 -40.20 -14.13 6.28
CA ASN A 549 -40.44 -13.74 7.66
C ASN A 549 -39.63 -14.61 8.64
N ILE A 550 -38.32 -14.39 8.67
CA ILE A 550 -37.35 -15.06 9.54
C ILE A 550 -36.57 -14.03 10.36
N PRO A 551 -35.95 -14.41 11.51
CA PRO A 551 -34.98 -13.54 12.19
C PRO A 551 -33.90 -13.06 11.21
N PHE A 552 -33.52 -11.80 11.31
CA PHE A 552 -32.57 -11.19 10.37
C PHE A 552 -31.27 -12.00 10.31
N ASN A 553 -30.96 -12.49 9.11
CA ASN A 553 -29.72 -13.16 8.79
C ASN A 553 -29.40 -12.84 7.33
N TYR A 554 -28.40 -12.00 7.11
CA TYR A 554 -28.06 -11.48 5.79
C TYR A 554 -27.71 -12.62 4.82
N SER A 555 -26.93 -13.60 5.27
CA SER A 555 -26.55 -14.77 4.47
C SER A 555 -27.76 -15.57 4.02
N LYS A 556 -28.67 -15.93 4.93
CA LYS A 556 -29.89 -16.69 4.62
C LYS A 556 -30.79 -16.00 3.60
N LEU A 557 -30.96 -14.68 3.76
CA LEU A 557 -31.80 -13.89 2.85
C LEU A 557 -31.23 -13.88 1.43
N ASN A 558 -29.92 -13.69 1.30
CA ASN A 558 -29.25 -13.71 0.01
C ASN A 558 -29.21 -15.12 -0.59
N ASN A 559 -28.85 -16.16 0.18
CA ASN A 559 -28.83 -17.55 -0.28
C ASN A 559 -30.21 -17.93 -0.88
N ALA A 560 -31.30 -17.68 -0.15
CA ALA A 560 -32.65 -17.99 -0.61
C ALA A 560 -33.05 -17.22 -1.89
N ALA A 561 -32.59 -15.99 -2.05
CA ALA A 561 -32.84 -15.20 -3.25
C ALA A 561 -32.03 -15.68 -4.46
N VAL A 562 -30.80 -16.15 -4.24
CA VAL A 562 -29.96 -16.71 -5.30
C VAL A 562 -30.54 -18.01 -5.86
N GLU A 563 -31.19 -18.84 -5.02
CA GLU A 563 -31.87 -20.05 -5.52
C GLU A 563 -32.94 -19.74 -6.56
N VAL A 564 -33.72 -18.67 -6.36
CA VAL A 564 -34.80 -18.26 -7.27
C VAL A 564 -34.35 -17.28 -8.37
N ALA A 565 -33.08 -16.88 -8.38
CA ALA A 565 -32.51 -15.98 -9.38
C ALA A 565 -32.44 -16.63 -10.77
N ASN A 566 -32.82 -15.90 -11.82
CA ASN A 566 -32.78 -16.40 -13.20
C ASN A 566 -31.48 -16.06 -13.94
N GLY A 567 -30.69 -15.13 -13.41
CA GLY A 567 -29.48 -14.64 -14.02
C GLY A 567 -28.29 -15.59 -13.92
N ASP A 568 -27.46 -15.59 -14.96
CA ASP A 568 -26.15 -16.24 -14.94
C ASP A 568 -25.19 -15.53 -13.97
N LEU A 569 -25.43 -14.24 -13.74
CA LEU A 569 -24.72 -13.41 -12.77
C LEU A 569 -25.67 -13.00 -11.64
N VAL A 570 -25.16 -13.06 -10.42
CA VAL A 570 -25.83 -12.56 -9.21
C VAL A 570 -25.10 -11.31 -8.75
N LEU A 571 -25.84 -10.25 -8.44
CA LEU A 571 -25.34 -9.06 -7.76
C LEU A 571 -26.00 -8.95 -6.38
N LEU A 572 -25.22 -9.14 -5.32
CA LEU A 572 -25.64 -8.80 -3.97
C LEU A 572 -25.53 -7.28 -3.78
N LEU A 573 -26.63 -6.64 -3.38
CA LEU A 573 -26.69 -5.19 -3.28
C LEU A 573 -27.47 -4.75 -2.03
N ASN A 574 -26.88 -3.87 -1.23
CA ASN A 574 -27.62 -3.29 -0.11
C ASN A 574 -28.70 -2.31 -0.59
N ASN A 575 -29.78 -2.20 0.17
CA ASN A 575 -30.91 -1.33 -0.17
C ASN A 575 -30.60 0.17 -0.04
N ASP A 576 -29.47 0.55 0.55
CA ASP A 576 -29.02 1.94 0.77
C ASP A 576 -27.86 2.35 -0.16
N ILE A 577 -27.69 1.65 -1.28
CA ILE A 577 -26.82 2.04 -2.39
C ILE A 577 -27.54 3.05 -3.29
N GLU A 578 -26.78 4.01 -3.80
CA GLU A 578 -27.23 4.93 -4.84
C GLU A 578 -26.23 4.95 -6.01
N VAL A 579 -26.73 4.66 -7.21
CA VAL A 579 -25.95 4.68 -8.44
C VAL A 579 -25.56 6.12 -8.79
N ILE A 580 -24.28 6.34 -9.13
CA ILE A 580 -23.78 7.63 -9.64
C ILE A 580 -23.06 7.49 -10.99
N ASP A 581 -22.37 6.37 -11.22
CA ASP A 581 -21.75 6.05 -12.50
C ASP A 581 -22.69 5.18 -13.35
N THR A 582 -23.01 5.62 -14.57
CA THR A 582 -24.06 5.02 -15.40
C THR A 582 -23.65 3.69 -16.04
N ASN A 583 -22.36 3.44 -16.22
CA ASN A 583 -21.79 2.21 -16.79
C ASN A 583 -21.33 1.19 -15.73
N TRP A 584 -21.66 1.41 -14.45
CA TRP A 584 -21.21 0.57 -13.34
C TRP A 584 -21.47 -0.92 -13.57
N LEU A 585 -22.71 -1.27 -13.95
CA LEU A 585 -23.13 -2.66 -14.10
C LEU A 585 -22.46 -3.34 -15.30
N GLU A 586 -22.29 -2.63 -16.43
CA GLU A 586 -21.58 -3.14 -17.62
C GLU A 586 -20.12 -3.47 -17.29
N GLU A 587 -19.43 -2.58 -16.54
CA GLU A 587 -18.04 -2.82 -16.16
C GLU A 587 -17.93 -3.98 -15.15
N MET A 588 -18.87 -4.12 -14.21
CA MET A 588 -18.92 -5.28 -13.32
C MET A 588 -19.15 -6.59 -14.08
N VAL A 589 -20.10 -6.61 -15.02
CA VAL A 589 -20.38 -7.77 -15.88
C VAL A 589 -19.15 -8.17 -16.68
N GLY A 590 -18.45 -7.21 -17.27
CA GLY A 590 -17.23 -7.46 -18.04
C GLY A 590 -16.14 -8.20 -17.26
N TYR A 591 -15.96 -7.89 -15.98
CA TYR A 591 -15.05 -8.63 -15.10
C TYR A 591 -15.64 -9.94 -14.58
N ALA A 592 -16.93 -9.97 -14.22
CA ALA A 592 -17.55 -11.15 -13.61
C ALA A 592 -17.64 -12.35 -14.56
N ILE A 593 -17.70 -12.12 -15.88
CA ILE A 593 -17.70 -13.21 -16.87
C ILE A 593 -16.32 -13.82 -17.11
N GLN A 594 -15.24 -13.19 -16.62
CA GLN A 594 -13.90 -13.73 -16.79
C GLN A 594 -13.76 -14.99 -15.93
N ARG A 595 -13.31 -16.09 -16.55
CA ARG A 595 -13.27 -17.43 -15.95
C ARG A 595 -12.61 -17.45 -14.57
N ASP A 596 -11.51 -16.73 -14.41
CA ASP A 596 -10.69 -16.79 -13.21
C ASP A 596 -11.15 -15.80 -12.12
N ILE A 597 -12.22 -15.02 -12.37
CA ILE A 597 -12.79 -14.08 -11.41
C ILE A 597 -13.89 -14.74 -10.57
N GLY A 598 -13.80 -14.60 -9.25
CA GLY A 598 -14.77 -15.09 -8.27
C GLY A 598 -15.77 -14.00 -7.88
N ALA A 599 -15.30 -12.90 -7.30
CA ALA A 599 -16.13 -11.77 -6.91
C ALA A 599 -15.65 -10.44 -7.51
N VAL A 600 -16.61 -9.60 -7.91
CA VAL A 600 -16.37 -8.25 -8.41
C VAL A 600 -17.03 -7.24 -7.49
N GLY A 601 -16.25 -6.35 -6.90
CA GLY A 601 -16.73 -5.20 -6.14
C GLY A 601 -16.43 -3.88 -6.83
N VAL A 602 -17.04 -2.80 -6.35
CA VAL A 602 -16.79 -1.43 -6.83
C VAL A 602 -16.33 -0.52 -5.70
N LYS A 603 -15.72 0.62 -6.03
CA LYS A 603 -15.44 1.66 -5.04
C LYS A 603 -16.77 2.19 -4.48
N LEU A 604 -16.88 2.23 -3.15
CA LEU A 604 -18.03 2.85 -2.49
C LEU A 604 -17.60 4.14 -1.82
N LEU A 605 -18.45 5.16 -1.93
CA LEU A 605 -18.26 6.49 -1.37
C LEU A 605 -19.30 6.75 -0.29
N TYR A 606 -18.89 7.47 0.75
CA TYR A 606 -19.82 8.16 1.63
C TYR A 606 -20.47 9.35 0.89
N PRO A 607 -21.64 9.82 1.33
CA PRO A 607 -22.29 11.00 0.73
C PRO A 607 -21.44 12.29 0.75
N ASP A 608 -20.39 12.36 1.57
CA ASP A 608 -19.46 13.49 1.61
C ASP A 608 -18.26 13.34 0.63
N ASN A 609 -18.35 12.42 -0.34
CA ASN A 609 -17.32 12.12 -1.34
C ASN A 609 -15.98 11.64 -0.77
N THR A 610 -16.04 11.00 0.40
CA THR A 610 -14.91 10.24 0.94
C THR A 610 -15.10 8.75 0.70
N ILE A 611 -13.99 8.01 0.60
CA ILE A 611 -14.01 6.58 0.32
C ILE A 611 -14.54 5.82 1.54
N GLN A 612 -15.49 4.93 1.28
CA GLN A 612 -16.06 3.98 2.22
C GLN A 612 -15.44 2.59 2.03
N HIS A 613 -15.30 2.16 0.77
CA HIS A 613 -14.71 0.88 0.40
C HIS A 613 -13.91 1.00 -0.91
N SER A 614 -12.75 0.35 -0.95
CA SER A 614 -12.01 0.01 -2.16
C SER A 614 -11.23 -1.26 -1.86
N GLY A 615 -11.95 -2.37 -1.65
CA GLY A 615 -11.40 -3.61 -1.09
C GLY A 615 -11.35 -3.61 0.44
N VAL A 616 -11.15 -4.79 1.00
CA VAL A 616 -11.02 -5.06 2.44
C VAL A 616 -9.65 -5.71 2.70
N ILE A 617 -8.99 -5.26 3.77
CA ILE A 617 -7.70 -5.76 4.23
C ILE A 617 -7.93 -6.70 5.41
N MET A 618 -7.42 -7.92 5.32
CA MET A 618 -7.45 -8.89 6.40
C MET A 618 -6.47 -8.50 7.52
N GLY A 619 -6.83 -8.81 8.76
CA GLY A 619 -6.10 -8.42 9.98
C GLY A 619 -6.27 -6.95 10.41
N LEU A 620 -6.77 -6.07 9.53
CA LEU A 620 -7.01 -4.67 9.85
C LEU A 620 -8.09 -4.56 10.94
N GLY A 621 -7.73 -3.97 12.08
CA GLY A 621 -8.66 -3.88 13.22
C GLY A 621 -8.92 -5.22 13.94
N GLY A 622 -8.12 -6.26 13.67
CA GLY A 622 -8.15 -7.56 14.35
C GLY A 622 -8.66 -8.71 13.48
N VAL A 623 -9.56 -8.44 12.53
CA VAL A 623 -10.13 -9.47 11.63
C VAL A 623 -10.09 -9.00 10.18
N ALA A 624 -10.81 -7.94 9.85
CA ALA A 624 -10.88 -7.37 8.51
C ALA A 624 -11.38 -5.92 8.57
N GLY A 625 -10.92 -5.07 7.65
CA GLY A 625 -11.36 -3.68 7.58
C GLY A 625 -11.26 -3.07 6.18
N HIS A 626 -12.11 -2.08 5.90
CA HIS A 626 -12.14 -1.40 4.60
C HIS A 626 -10.86 -0.60 4.32
N ALA A 627 -10.26 -0.82 3.15
CA ALA A 627 -9.10 -0.08 2.68
C ALA A 627 -9.46 1.37 2.33
N PHE A 628 -8.52 2.30 2.54
CA PHE A 628 -8.62 3.72 2.16
C PHE A 628 -9.81 4.49 2.75
N ARG A 629 -10.41 3.98 3.84
CA ARG A 629 -11.55 4.63 4.49
C ARG A 629 -11.26 6.10 4.83
N CYS A 630 -12.21 6.98 4.53
CA CYS A 630 -12.14 8.43 4.70
C CYS A 630 -11.13 9.18 3.79
N ALA A 631 -10.44 8.50 2.87
CA ALA A 631 -9.64 9.17 1.85
C ALA A 631 -10.55 9.95 0.88
N SER A 632 -10.01 10.93 0.17
CA SER A 632 -10.79 11.64 -0.85
C SER A 632 -11.09 10.70 -2.03
N ALA A 633 -12.26 10.84 -2.65
CA ALA A 633 -12.57 10.11 -3.89
C ALA A 633 -11.56 10.35 -5.03
N ASN A 634 -10.86 11.50 -5.01
CA ASN A 634 -9.83 11.87 -6.00
C ASN A 634 -8.40 11.52 -5.55
N ASP A 635 -8.24 10.90 -4.38
CA ASP A 635 -6.92 10.46 -3.91
C ASP A 635 -6.43 9.32 -4.83
N PRO A 636 -5.20 9.41 -5.39
CA PRO A 636 -4.64 8.30 -6.16
C PRO A 636 -4.36 7.06 -5.32
N GLY A 637 -4.29 7.20 -3.99
CA GLY A 637 -4.00 6.11 -3.07
C GLY A 637 -2.54 5.68 -3.08
N TYR A 638 -2.25 4.61 -2.33
CA TYR A 638 -0.92 4.01 -2.26
C TYR A 638 -0.53 3.45 -3.63
N PHE A 639 0.51 3.99 -4.26
CA PHE A 639 0.98 3.60 -5.60
C PHE A 639 -0.13 3.47 -6.65
N GLY A 640 -1.10 4.41 -6.65
CA GLY A 640 -2.17 4.43 -7.64
C GLY A 640 -3.30 3.43 -7.37
N ALA A 641 -3.31 2.74 -6.23
CA ALA A 641 -4.29 1.69 -5.91
C ALA A 641 -5.77 2.14 -5.92
N LEU A 642 -6.06 3.45 -5.91
CA LEU A 642 -7.42 4.00 -6.04
C LEU A 642 -7.76 4.43 -7.47
N LEU A 643 -6.82 4.35 -8.40
CA LEU A 643 -6.99 4.71 -9.82
C LEU A 643 -7.21 3.47 -10.70
N VAL A 644 -6.57 2.36 -10.35
CA VAL A 644 -6.52 1.13 -11.15
C VAL A 644 -7.38 0.02 -10.57
N ASN A 645 -7.83 -0.90 -11.42
CA ASN A 645 -8.50 -2.12 -10.99
C ASN A 645 -7.44 -3.10 -10.49
N ARG A 646 -7.76 -3.83 -9.42
CA ARG A 646 -6.78 -4.71 -8.78
C ARG A 646 -7.44 -5.85 -8.06
N ASN A 647 -6.69 -6.93 -7.88
CA ASN A 647 -7.12 -8.01 -7.01
C ASN A 647 -7.11 -7.54 -5.55
N SER A 648 -8.06 -8.04 -4.79
CA SER A 648 -8.19 -7.81 -3.36
C SER A 648 -8.65 -9.10 -2.71
N SER A 649 -8.29 -9.33 -1.45
CA SER A 649 -8.72 -10.56 -0.79
C SER A 649 -10.24 -10.61 -0.67
N VAL A 650 -10.84 -9.45 -0.38
CA VAL A 650 -12.26 -9.34 -0.11
C VAL A 650 -12.82 -8.05 -0.72
N VAL A 651 -13.98 -8.19 -1.36
CA VAL A 651 -14.88 -7.10 -1.72
C VAL A 651 -16.16 -7.19 -0.88
N THR A 652 -16.83 -6.07 -0.65
CA THR A 652 -17.99 -6.06 0.26
C THR A 652 -19.28 -6.45 -0.44
N ALA A 653 -20.15 -7.22 0.23
CA ALA A 653 -21.48 -7.56 -0.28
C ALA A 653 -22.46 -6.37 -0.29
N ALA A 654 -22.05 -5.17 0.14
CA ALA A 654 -22.81 -3.97 -0.15
C ALA A 654 -23.00 -3.73 -1.66
N CYS A 655 -22.05 -4.18 -2.49
CA CYS A 655 -22.17 -4.30 -3.94
C CYS A 655 -21.15 -5.33 -4.45
N LEU A 656 -21.59 -6.60 -4.60
CA LEU A 656 -20.73 -7.73 -4.99
C LEU A 656 -21.39 -8.55 -6.09
N MET A 657 -20.73 -8.65 -7.25
CA MET A 657 -21.17 -9.49 -8.37
C MET A 657 -20.36 -10.78 -8.47
N VAL A 658 -21.03 -11.88 -8.81
CA VAL A 658 -20.44 -13.22 -8.93
C VAL A 658 -21.24 -14.04 -9.92
N ARG A 659 -20.60 -14.99 -10.63
CA ARG A 659 -21.33 -15.97 -11.44
C ARG A 659 -22.15 -16.89 -10.54
N LYS A 660 -23.41 -17.14 -10.91
CA LYS A 660 -24.31 -17.99 -10.12
C LYS A 660 -23.72 -19.38 -9.87
N GLU A 661 -23.12 -19.99 -10.89
CA GLU A 661 -22.44 -21.29 -10.79
C GLU A 661 -21.30 -21.28 -9.74
N VAL A 662 -20.51 -20.20 -9.69
CA VAL A 662 -19.39 -20.03 -8.75
C VAL A 662 -19.90 -19.79 -7.33
N TYR A 663 -20.99 -19.04 -7.18
CA TYR A 663 -21.67 -18.86 -5.90
C TYR A 663 -22.08 -20.21 -5.29
N HIS A 664 -22.68 -21.10 -6.10
CA HIS A 664 -23.05 -22.44 -5.65
C HIS A 664 -21.83 -23.35 -5.42
N GLU A 665 -20.75 -23.19 -6.18
CA GLU A 665 -19.53 -24.00 -6.02
C GLU A 665 -18.91 -23.89 -4.62
N VAL A 666 -19.03 -22.71 -3.99
CA VAL A 666 -18.57 -22.45 -2.62
C VAL A 666 -19.69 -22.50 -1.56
N SER A 667 -20.85 -23.04 -1.92
CA SER A 667 -22.04 -23.16 -1.06
C SER A 667 -22.58 -21.82 -0.53
N GLY A 668 -22.45 -20.74 -1.31
CA GLY A 668 -23.01 -19.42 -0.98
C GLY A 668 -22.42 -18.77 0.28
N LEU A 669 -23.19 -17.87 0.89
CA LEU A 669 -22.78 -17.16 2.12
C LEU A 669 -22.95 -18.05 3.35
N GLU A 670 -22.00 -17.98 4.29
CA GLU A 670 -22.07 -18.71 5.56
C GLU A 670 -23.22 -18.19 6.44
N GLU A 671 -24.14 -19.09 6.79
CA GLU A 671 -25.36 -18.75 7.53
C GLU A 671 -25.12 -18.58 9.03
N GLU A 672 -24.00 -19.08 9.57
CA GLU A 672 -23.55 -18.75 10.93
C GLU A 672 -23.14 -17.26 11.04
N LEU A 673 -22.70 -16.64 9.94
CA LEU A 673 -22.30 -15.23 9.86
C LEU A 673 -23.48 -14.32 9.50
N SER A 674 -24.41 -14.21 10.46
CA SER A 674 -25.70 -13.54 10.26
C SER A 674 -25.63 -12.04 9.92
N VAL A 675 -24.61 -11.31 10.39
CA VAL A 675 -24.55 -9.84 10.30
C VAL A 675 -23.22 -9.34 9.78
N ALA A 676 -22.10 -9.78 10.36
CA ALA A 676 -20.75 -9.35 10.00
C ALA A 676 -19.96 -10.48 9.32
N PHE A 677 -18.97 -10.09 8.52
CA PHE A 677 -17.97 -10.96 7.89
C PHE A 677 -18.49 -12.03 6.91
N ASN A 678 -19.79 -12.08 6.59
CA ASN A 678 -20.30 -13.01 5.58
C ASN A 678 -19.68 -12.80 4.20
N ASP A 679 -19.46 -11.55 3.79
CA ASP A 679 -18.77 -11.18 2.56
C ASP A 679 -17.27 -11.51 2.60
N VAL A 680 -16.64 -11.34 3.77
CA VAL A 680 -15.26 -11.76 4.03
C VAL A 680 -15.10 -13.26 3.86
N ASP A 681 -15.90 -14.08 4.56
CA ASP A 681 -15.89 -15.54 4.42
C ASP A 681 -16.11 -15.98 2.98
N PHE A 682 -17.14 -15.44 2.31
CA PHE A 682 -17.47 -15.79 0.94
C PHE A 682 -16.32 -15.51 -0.03
N CYS A 683 -15.73 -14.30 0.03
CA CYS A 683 -14.59 -13.94 -0.80
C CYS A 683 -13.38 -14.85 -0.54
N LEU A 684 -13.11 -15.24 0.70
CA LEU A 684 -11.99 -16.13 1.02
C LEU A 684 -12.24 -17.58 0.56
N LYS A 685 -13.48 -18.08 0.58
CA LYS A 685 -13.83 -19.36 -0.04
C LYS A 685 -13.55 -19.36 -1.54
N LEU A 686 -13.81 -18.25 -2.23
CA LEU A 686 -13.50 -18.09 -3.65
C LEU A 686 -11.99 -18.13 -3.90
N LEU A 687 -11.19 -17.45 -3.07
CA LEU A 687 -9.73 -17.51 -3.17
C LEU A 687 -9.18 -18.93 -2.97
N GLU A 688 -9.72 -19.67 -1.99
CA GLU A 688 -9.32 -21.07 -1.75
C GLU A 688 -9.63 -22.00 -2.92
N LYS A 689 -10.62 -21.65 -3.74
CA LYS A 689 -10.95 -22.37 -4.97
C LYS A 689 -10.06 -22.00 -6.16
N GLY A 690 -9.17 -21.02 -5.99
CA GLY A 690 -8.27 -20.53 -7.05
C GLY A 690 -8.86 -19.39 -7.88
N TYR A 691 -10.01 -18.83 -7.49
CA TYR A 691 -10.52 -17.62 -8.13
C TYR A 691 -9.86 -16.36 -7.59
N TYR A 692 -9.90 -15.29 -8.37
CA TYR A 692 -9.48 -13.96 -7.98
C TYR A 692 -10.69 -13.07 -7.66
N ASN A 693 -10.64 -12.32 -6.56
CA ASN A 693 -11.59 -11.24 -6.33
C ASN A 693 -10.99 -9.92 -6.82
N VAL A 694 -11.80 -9.05 -7.41
CA VAL A 694 -11.35 -7.80 -8.02
C VAL A 694 -12.21 -6.63 -7.55
N VAL A 695 -11.55 -5.51 -7.23
CA VAL A 695 -12.23 -4.24 -6.94
C VAL A 695 -12.05 -3.28 -8.11
N LEU A 696 -13.17 -2.79 -8.63
CA LEU A 696 -13.21 -1.80 -9.68
C LEU A 696 -13.14 -0.40 -9.07
N ASN A 697 -12.05 0.30 -9.32
CA ASN A 697 -11.81 1.64 -8.79
C ASN A 697 -12.23 2.76 -9.73
N ASN A 698 -12.46 2.43 -11.00
CA ASN A 698 -12.94 3.36 -12.00
C ASN A 698 -14.43 3.68 -11.89
N ILE A 699 -15.16 2.93 -11.06
CA ILE A 699 -16.59 3.07 -10.82
C ILE A 699 -16.80 3.33 -9.33
N GLY A 700 -17.60 4.34 -9.02
CA GLY A 700 -18.06 4.71 -7.69
C GLY A 700 -19.58 4.55 -7.57
N LEU A 701 -20.04 4.09 -6.41
CA LEU A 701 -21.43 4.22 -5.96
C LEU A 701 -21.46 4.91 -4.60
N TYR A 702 -22.55 5.59 -4.26
CA TYR A 702 -22.74 6.03 -2.88
C TYR A 702 -23.31 4.88 -2.04
N HIS A 703 -22.80 4.74 -0.82
CA HIS A 703 -23.36 3.87 0.19
C HIS A 703 -23.71 4.73 1.41
N HIS A 704 -25.00 4.79 1.74
CA HIS A 704 -25.52 5.68 2.79
C HIS A 704 -25.36 5.13 4.22
N GLU A 705 -24.62 4.01 4.37
CA GLU A 705 -24.20 3.24 5.55
C GLU A 705 -24.93 3.51 6.89
N SER A 706 -25.46 2.43 7.49
CA SER A 706 -26.00 2.40 8.87
C SER A 706 -27.25 3.23 9.14
N LYS A 707 -27.99 3.68 8.11
CA LYS A 707 -29.32 4.28 8.31
C LYS A 707 -30.35 3.26 8.84
N SER A 708 -30.22 1.99 8.45
CA SER A 708 -31.16 0.90 8.79
C SER A 708 -30.79 0.06 10.01
N ARG A 709 -29.48 -0.11 10.29
CA ARG A 709 -28.98 -1.11 11.26
C ARG A 709 -28.84 -0.61 12.70
N GLY A 710 -28.67 0.70 12.91
CA GLY A 710 -28.33 1.26 14.23
C GLY A 710 -26.93 0.85 14.73
N VAL A 711 -26.58 1.24 15.96
CA VAL A 711 -25.25 0.98 16.56
C VAL A 711 -25.21 -0.42 17.21
N GLU A 712 -24.04 -1.05 17.29
CA GLU A 712 -23.82 -2.28 18.07
C GLU A 712 -23.67 -1.98 19.56
N ASP A 713 -24.80 -1.82 20.25
CA ASP A 713 -24.85 -1.31 21.62
C ASP A 713 -25.50 -2.23 22.65
N THR A 714 -26.21 -3.28 22.22
CA THR A 714 -26.87 -4.25 23.11
C THR A 714 -25.96 -5.44 23.43
N PRO A 715 -26.03 -6.04 24.64
CA PRO A 715 -25.25 -7.24 25.02
C PRO A 715 -25.38 -8.41 24.04
N GLU A 716 -26.58 -8.62 23.48
CA GLU A 716 -26.85 -9.70 22.53
C GLU A 716 -26.11 -9.47 21.20
N LYS A 717 -26.11 -8.24 20.67
CA LYS A 717 -25.36 -7.85 19.46
C LYS A 717 -23.85 -8.02 19.68
N LEU A 718 -23.34 -7.60 20.85
CA LEU A 718 -21.92 -7.77 21.18
C LEU A 718 -21.52 -9.25 21.27
N LYS A 719 -22.35 -10.08 21.91
CA LYS A 719 -22.11 -11.53 22.00
C LYS A 719 -22.12 -12.19 20.62
N ARG A 720 -23.08 -11.84 19.76
CA ARG A 720 -23.11 -12.30 18.36
C ARG A 720 -21.86 -11.87 17.60
N PHE A 721 -21.51 -10.58 17.66
CA PHE A 721 -20.34 -10.06 16.96
C PHE A 721 -19.06 -10.77 17.43
N GLN A 722 -18.92 -11.04 18.72
CA GLN A 722 -17.81 -11.85 19.23
C GLN A 722 -17.81 -13.27 18.66
N SER A 723 -18.96 -13.95 18.56
CA SER A 723 -19.00 -15.28 17.93
C SER A 723 -18.64 -15.27 16.45
N GLU A 724 -19.00 -14.20 15.72
CA GLU A 724 -18.61 -14.01 14.31
C GLU A 724 -17.09 -13.75 14.21
N ILE A 725 -16.49 -12.98 15.13
CA ILE A 725 -15.03 -12.82 15.24
C ILE A 725 -14.34 -14.17 15.50
N ASP A 726 -14.86 -14.95 16.45
CA ASP A 726 -14.29 -16.26 16.80
C ASP A 726 -14.35 -17.23 15.61
N TYR A 727 -15.44 -17.20 14.83
CA TYR A 727 -15.56 -17.94 13.57
C TYR A 727 -14.44 -17.55 12.60
N MET A 728 -14.21 -16.25 12.39
CA MET A 728 -13.19 -15.78 11.45
C MET A 728 -11.78 -16.18 11.88
N HIS A 729 -11.45 -16.07 13.17
CA HIS A 729 -10.16 -16.53 13.67
C HIS A 729 -9.99 -18.05 13.59
N LYS A 730 -11.07 -18.82 13.74
CA LYS A 730 -11.04 -20.28 13.63
C LYS A 730 -10.81 -20.75 12.20
N HIS A 731 -11.50 -20.17 11.22
CA HIS A 731 -11.51 -20.67 9.84
C HIS A 731 -10.53 -19.93 8.92
N TRP A 732 -10.25 -18.65 9.18
CA TRP A 732 -9.53 -17.77 8.25
C TRP A 732 -8.27 -17.16 8.83
N LYS A 733 -7.72 -17.74 9.90
CA LYS A 733 -6.51 -17.25 10.58
C LYS A 733 -5.36 -16.97 9.61
N LYS A 734 -5.14 -17.85 8.63
CA LYS A 734 -4.05 -17.71 7.66
C LYS A 734 -4.10 -16.38 6.90
N TYR A 735 -5.30 -15.95 6.49
CA TYR A 735 -5.48 -14.68 5.78
C TYR A 735 -5.48 -13.48 6.73
N ILE A 736 -6.00 -13.65 7.96
CA ILE A 736 -5.91 -12.63 9.00
C ILE A 736 -4.44 -12.32 9.34
N ASP A 737 -3.60 -13.35 9.40
CA ASP A 737 -2.18 -13.21 9.69
C ASP A 737 -1.39 -12.66 8.49
N LEU A 738 -1.76 -13.07 7.27
CA LEU A 738 -1.10 -12.68 6.03
C LEU A 738 -2.11 -12.59 4.87
N ASP A 739 -2.50 -11.36 4.55
CA ASP A 739 -3.34 -11.05 3.40
C ASP A 739 -2.48 -11.03 2.11
N PRO A 740 -2.76 -11.87 1.09
CA PRO A 740 -1.97 -11.89 -0.14
C PRO A 740 -1.95 -10.55 -0.88
N TYR A 741 -2.97 -9.70 -0.71
CA TYR A 741 -3.06 -8.41 -1.37
C TYR A 741 -2.70 -7.22 -0.46
N TYR A 742 -2.13 -7.49 0.72
CA TYR A 742 -1.65 -6.45 1.63
C TYR A 742 -0.28 -6.82 2.25
N ASN A 743 0.73 -6.03 1.91
CA ASN A 743 2.11 -6.34 2.29
C ASN A 743 2.32 -6.33 3.83
N PRO A 744 3.02 -7.32 4.41
CA PRO A 744 3.22 -7.43 5.86
C PRO A 744 4.07 -6.31 6.50
N ASN A 745 4.79 -5.53 5.68
CA ASN A 745 5.53 -4.34 6.11
C ASN A 745 4.63 -3.11 6.29
N LEU A 746 3.33 -3.22 5.99
CA LEU A 746 2.36 -2.15 6.18
C LEU A 746 1.56 -2.33 7.48
N SER A 747 1.14 -1.23 8.06
CA SER A 747 0.46 -1.18 9.36
C SER A 747 -0.99 -1.70 9.27
N LEU A 748 -1.38 -2.58 10.18
CA LEU A 748 -2.77 -3.03 10.36
C LEU A 748 -3.54 -2.20 11.41
N LYS A 749 -3.04 -1.00 11.76
CA LYS A 749 -3.78 -0.05 12.61
C LYS A 749 -4.74 0.75 11.74
N SER A 750 -6.02 0.81 12.14
CA SER A 750 -7.12 1.36 11.34
C SER A 750 -6.89 2.73 10.71
N ASP A 751 -6.34 3.70 11.47
CA ASP A 751 -6.06 5.08 11.01
C ASP A 751 -4.73 5.22 10.21
N ASP A 752 -3.96 4.13 10.08
CA ASP A 752 -2.60 4.10 9.52
C ASP A 752 -2.41 3.02 8.44
N SER A 753 -3.48 2.48 7.84
CA SER A 753 -3.38 1.55 6.70
C SER A 753 -2.52 2.16 5.58
N TYR A 754 -1.72 1.32 4.91
CA TYR A 754 -0.71 1.71 3.93
C TYR A 754 0.40 2.66 4.43
N ARG A 755 0.63 2.71 5.75
CA ARG A 755 1.88 3.25 6.32
C ARG A 755 2.84 2.14 6.70
N VAL A 756 4.13 2.44 6.67
CA VAL A 756 5.18 1.54 7.14
C VAL A 756 4.91 1.12 8.58
N LYS A 757 4.94 -0.19 8.81
CA LYS A 757 4.87 -0.81 10.13
C LYS A 757 6.21 -0.59 10.83
N ILE A 758 6.17 0.12 11.95
CA ILE A 758 7.33 0.36 12.82
C ILE A 758 7.27 -0.60 14.00
#